data_AF-A0A8J7ZB48-F1
#
_entry.id   AF-A0A8J7ZB48-F1
#
_cell.length_a   1.000
_cell.length_b   1.000
_cell.length_c   1.000
_cell.angle_alpha   90.00
_cell.angle_beta   90.00
_cell.angle_gamma   90.00
#
_symmetry.space_group_name_H-M   'P 1'
#
loop_
_entity.id
_entity.type
_entity.pdbx_description
1 polymer ?
#
loop_
_entity_poly.entity_id
_entity_poly.type
_entity_poly.pdbx_seq_one_letter_code
_entity_poly.pdbx_strand_id
1 'polypeptide(L)'
;MIKKDNFYTTFRYMKISKRIFTFFIIFSLLLNAASLVNATTKPQPEYNLVPEAKYPQTREIRVAIYDEDNLTAPAYSSSPGFLRNNVTYLASLFSGSDSISTTLVTEEDILDNVLTTVNYDVLMLADNLPRESITSHVEEFWLAGGGILAFDGSAGFLNYFGILPPESLGDDGSGTYWNYDSDGFDLNVRHPITKAYSTVTTINAAGGFLGWDWTALSGSAIASRLTPVALDPVDSNVVSILAFDPIDRGGKIVTIAHDLVFQSVPELEQIIRDTPDWLAPRPKAKIAFDLSHHPRLGVDDWDTLSQFAGKYYEARDYLVSHGYTVDKIYPVASGDNITADRLEPFDMLICTSPDFNYSSSERTTIQNWVNDGGSLLIAGEEPIMTFMAPTQNLNQLMGPFGMSLTNGAFTTTTFTDFNIHPTTEGCTGLYLNAYGYLNITGTTEAIWTYGPAENVAVAAKEYGNGRVICTADINWFQDSYIINDDNYQYILNIANWLSSATAEVLIYVDDVWAPSFYKGALPLALNDLGVNYYLTSGYDFVDEHAYFNYSLNLYSWDMVVIDCPNHFGLEYYLDEIEDYVDGGGRLIMSWFDADLNATHPLWEKLGMEYSGDYTTGPPLYIWDTTHDIFTTPHDFGGITYIDPVSSAGDEGDKFTVLSGATALAGYTVAETAGEGIIVLSDNKKTLYNGYLIDLFTGDADDSTYMDSFELWKNELVLMLNAGSFFDLLPDWAWYAIGGGLGLIILIIIIVAIASRAKKKRQS
;
A
#
# COMPACT_ATOMS: atom_id res chain seq x y z
N MET A 1 34.93 38.58 -64.16
CA MET A 1 34.50 39.14 -65.46
C MET A 1 33.52 38.16 -66.12
N ILE A 2 32.23 38.53 -66.22
CA ILE A 2 31.39 38.57 -67.46
C ILE A 2 31.58 37.36 -68.42
N LYS A 3 30.63 36.49 -68.80
CA LYS A 3 29.19 36.60 -69.20
C LYS A 3 28.63 35.17 -69.43
N LYS A 4 27.39 34.82 -69.02
CA LYS A 4 26.04 34.92 -69.66
C LYS A 4 25.58 33.75 -70.57
N ASP A 5 24.38 33.29 -70.20
CA ASP A 5 23.23 32.82 -71.00
C ASP A 5 23.21 31.39 -71.60
N ASN A 6 22.25 30.57 -71.14
CA ASN A 6 21.06 30.27 -71.95
C ASN A 6 19.86 29.73 -71.12
N PHE A 7 18.84 30.58 -71.07
CA PHE A 7 17.42 30.34 -70.81
C PHE A 7 16.84 29.48 -71.95
N TYR A 8 16.13 28.37 -71.69
CA TYR A 8 15.02 27.80 -72.51
C TYR A 8 14.71 26.34 -72.11
N THR A 9 14.06 26.10 -70.95
CA THR A 9 13.41 24.80 -70.67
C THR A 9 12.23 24.83 -69.69
N THR A 10 11.89 25.99 -69.12
CA THR A 10 10.91 26.06 -68.00
C THR A 10 9.45 26.15 -68.44
N PHE A 11 9.14 26.36 -69.73
CA PHE A 11 7.76 26.67 -70.15
C PHE A 11 6.89 25.46 -70.58
N ARG A 12 7.40 24.22 -70.56
CA ARG A 12 6.59 23.03 -70.91
C ARG A 12 6.05 22.21 -69.73
N TYR A 13 6.56 22.39 -68.50
CA TYR A 13 6.10 21.61 -67.34
C TYR A 13 4.91 22.22 -66.56
N MET A 14 4.61 23.51 -66.74
CA MET A 14 3.55 24.20 -65.98
C MET A 14 2.11 23.90 -66.45
N LYS A 15 1.90 23.30 -67.64
CA LYS A 15 0.56 22.94 -68.11
C LYS A 15 0.08 21.55 -67.67
N ILE A 16 0.99 20.67 -67.22
CA ILE A 16 0.64 19.33 -66.74
C ILE A 16 0.29 19.35 -65.25
N SER A 17 0.93 20.21 -64.44
CA SER A 17 0.67 20.27 -62.98
C SER A 17 -0.72 20.79 -62.61
N LYS A 18 -1.27 21.77 -63.34
CA LYS A 18 -2.63 22.28 -63.07
C LYS A 18 -3.73 21.25 -63.35
N ARG A 19 -3.55 20.38 -64.35
CA ARG A 19 -4.54 19.32 -64.64
C ARG A 19 -4.49 18.18 -63.62
N ILE A 20 -3.31 17.84 -63.11
CA ILE A 20 -3.15 16.83 -62.05
C ILE A 20 -3.68 17.36 -60.71
N PHE A 21 -3.41 18.63 -60.38
CA PHE A 21 -3.90 19.23 -59.13
C PHE A 21 -5.43 19.41 -59.11
N THR A 22 -6.02 19.80 -60.26
CA THR A 22 -7.49 19.90 -60.38
C THR A 22 -8.16 18.52 -60.36
N PHE A 23 -7.51 17.48 -60.91
CA PHE A 23 -8.02 16.10 -60.84
C PHE A 23 -7.95 15.54 -59.42
N PHE A 24 -6.91 15.88 -58.64
CA PHE A 24 -6.79 15.50 -57.23
C PHE A 24 -7.86 16.15 -56.35
N ILE A 25 -8.14 17.44 -56.53
CA ILE A 25 -9.17 18.14 -55.74
C ILE A 25 -10.57 17.59 -56.05
N ILE A 26 -10.88 17.33 -57.33
CA ILE A 26 -12.18 16.78 -57.73
C ILE A 26 -12.32 15.31 -57.29
N PHE A 27 -11.24 14.52 -57.29
CA PHE A 27 -11.25 13.13 -56.82
C PHE A 27 -11.40 13.04 -55.30
N SER A 28 -10.76 13.93 -54.53
CA SER A 28 -10.93 14.01 -53.08
C SER A 28 -12.33 14.48 -52.66
N LEU A 29 -12.95 15.40 -53.41
CA LEU A 29 -14.33 15.82 -53.17
C LEU A 29 -15.36 14.72 -53.51
N LEU A 30 -15.10 13.91 -54.55
CA LEU A 30 -15.95 12.77 -54.92
C LEU A 30 -15.81 11.57 -53.97
N LEU A 31 -14.63 11.38 -53.36
CA LEU A 31 -14.43 10.34 -52.34
C LEU A 31 -15.12 10.68 -51.01
N ASN A 32 -15.12 11.95 -50.60
CA ASN A 32 -15.87 12.41 -49.42
C ASN A 32 -17.40 12.34 -49.61
N ALA A 33 -17.90 12.53 -50.83
CA ALA A 33 -19.33 12.36 -51.10
C ALA A 33 -19.76 10.88 -51.15
N ALA A 34 -18.86 9.97 -51.51
CA ALA A 34 -19.14 8.53 -51.56
C ALA A 34 -19.02 7.84 -50.17
N SER A 35 -18.22 8.37 -49.25
CA SER A 35 -18.10 7.86 -47.87
C SER A 35 -19.29 8.25 -46.99
N LEU A 36 -19.99 9.35 -47.28
CA LEU A 36 -21.21 9.77 -46.57
C LEU A 36 -22.45 8.91 -46.88
N VAL A 37 -22.45 8.11 -47.96
CA VAL A 37 -23.60 7.27 -48.36
C VAL A 37 -23.49 5.82 -47.87
N ASN A 38 -22.30 5.37 -47.42
CA ASN A 38 -22.05 3.97 -47.02
C ASN A 38 -21.70 3.79 -45.53
N ALA A 39 -21.82 4.82 -44.70
CA ALA A 39 -21.44 4.79 -43.28
C ALA A 39 -22.49 4.19 -42.33
N THR A 40 -23.49 3.44 -42.82
CA THR A 40 -24.57 2.91 -41.95
C THR A 40 -24.50 1.43 -41.60
N THR A 41 -23.51 0.62 -42.04
CA THR A 41 -23.56 -0.83 -41.71
C THR A 41 -22.22 -1.57 -41.56
N LYS A 42 -21.17 -0.99 -40.97
CA LYS A 42 -20.05 -1.82 -40.46
C LYS A 42 -19.51 -1.32 -39.11
N PRO A 43 -19.30 -2.21 -38.12
CA PRO A 43 -18.68 -1.83 -36.86
C PRO A 43 -17.24 -1.38 -37.13
N GLN A 44 -16.87 -0.21 -36.61
CA GLN A 44 -15.47 0.19 -36.49
C GLN A 44 -14.83 -0.68 -35.39
N PRO A 45 -13.56 -1.09 -35.53
CA PRO A 45 -12.83 -1.64 -34.40
C PRO A 45 -12.67 -0.54 -33.35
N GLU A 46 -13.20 -0.77 -32.14
CA GLU A 46 -12.92 0.05 -30.98
C GLU A 46 -11.42 -0.02 -30.69
N TYR A 47 -10.72 1.08 -30.96
CA TYR A 47 -9.42 1.32 -30.35
C TYR A 47 -9.68 2.12 -29.09
N ASN A 48 -9.79 1.43 -27.96
CA ASN A 48 -9.78 2.05 -26.64
C ASN A 48 -8.40 2.65 -26.40
N LEU A 49 -8.22 3.92 -26.74
CA LEU A 49 -7.10 4.76 -26.31
C LEU A 49 -7.48 5.43 -24.98
N VAL A 50 -7.94 4.63 -24.01
CA VAL A 50 -7.98 5.09 -22.62
C VAL A 50 -6.54 5.07 -22.14
N PRO A 51 -5.97 6.19 -21.65
CA PRO A 51 -4.66 6.17 -21.01
C PRO A 51 -4.70 5.10 -19.92
N GLU A 52 -3.74 4.18 -19.93
CA GLU A 52 -3.58 3.23 -18.83
C GLU A 52 -3.39 4.06 -17.55
N ALA A 53 -4.25 3.86 -16.56
CA ALA A 53 -4.20 4.61 -15.30
C ALA A 53 -2.78 4.49 -14.72
N LYS A 54 -2.24 5.58 -14.16
CA LYS A 54 -0.88 5.58 -13.57
C LYS A 54 -0.76 4.53 -12.45
N TYR A 55 -1.89 4.20 -11.81
CA TYR A 55 -1.99 3.20 -10.75
C TYR A 55 -3.11 2.20 -11.06
N PRO A 56 -2.86 0.89 -10.89
CA PRO A 56 -3.87 -0.13 -11.13
C PRO A 56 -5.03 0.04 -10.14
N GLN A 57 -6.26 0.06 -10.67
CA GLN A 57 -7.48 0.15 -9.85
C GLN A 57 -7.81 -1.17 -9.15
N THR A 58 -7.11 -2.26 -9.51
CA THR A 58 -7.25 -3.60 -8.96
C THR A 58 -5.87 -4.25 -8.85
N ARG A 59 -5.55 -4.85 -7.69
CA ARG A 59 -4.31 -5.60 -7.48
C ARG A 59 -4.53 -7.10 -7.69
N GLU A 60 -3.46 -7.80 -8.08
CA GLU A 60 -3.42 -9.26 -8.00
C GLU A 60 -3.21 -9.69 -6.54
N ILE A 61 -4.01 -10.64 -6.07
CA ILE A 61 -3.90 -11.29 -4.78
C ILE A 61 -3.37 -12.70 -5.00
N ARG A 62 -2.24 -13.01 -4.36
CA ARG A 62 -1.51 -14.27 -4.54
C ARG A 62 -1.81 -15.18 -3.36
N VAL A 63 -2.38 -16.34 -3.64
CA VAL A 63 -2.88 -17.26 -2.62
C VAL A 63 -2.05 -18.55 -2.64
N ALA A 64 -1.43 -18.88 -1.52
CA ALA A 64 -0.89 -20.21 -1.27
C ALA A 64 -2.01 -21.10 -0.71
N ILE A 65 -2.19 -22.29 -1.25
CA ILE A 65 -3.07 -23.33 -0.69
C ILE A 65 -2.17 -24.46 -0.23
N TYR A 66 -2.15 -24.71 1.08
CA TYR A 66 -1.31 -25.77 1.63
C TYR A 66 -1.87 -27.13 1.23
N ASP A 67 -1.06 -27.93 0.53
CA ASP A 67 -1.39 -29.25 0.01
C ASP A 67 -0.68 -30.34 0.82
N GLU A 68 -1.45 -31.01 1.67
CA GLU A 68 -0.96 -32.02 2.61
C GLU A 68 -1.68 -33.36 2.46
N ASP A 69 -1.01 -34.30 1.79
CA ASP A 69 -1.49 -35.67 1.59
C ASP A 69 -1.54 -36.48 2.91
N ASN A 70 -0.76 -36.13 3.92
CA ASN A 70 -0.74 -36.79 5.22
C ASN A 70 -1.87 -36.29 6.13
N LEU A 71 -2.99 -36.99 6.07
CA LEU A 71 -4.17 -36.70 6.89
C LEU A 71 -4.07 -37.22 8.34
N THR A 72 -2.87 -37.63 8.80
CA THR A 72 -2.65 -37.97 10.22
C THR A 72 -2.58 -36.67 11.02
N ALA A 73 -3.20 -36.64 12.19
CA ALA A 73 -3.13 -35.49 13.07
C ALA A 73 -1.70 -35.23 13.58
N PRO A 74 -1.20 -33.98 13.51
CA PRO A 74 0.02 -33.58 14.22
C PRO A 74 -0.11 -33.76 15.74
N ALA A 75 1.02 -33.91 16.43
CA ALA A 75 1.06 -34.14 17.88
C ALA A 75 0.49 -32.98 18.71
N TYR A 76 0.45 -31.77 18.13
CA TYR A 76 -0.12 -30.60 18.78
C TYR A 76 -1.66 -30.54 18.70
N SER A 77 -2.30 -31.38 17.88
CA SER A 77 -3.77 -31.43 17.78
C SER A 77 -4.31 -32.67 18.48
N SER A 78 -5.11 -32.44 19.52
CA SER A 78 -5.77 -33.45 20.34
C SER A 78 -7.11 -33.90 19.76
N SER A 79 -7.81 -33.00 19.07
CA SER A 79 -9.15 -33.24 18.50
C SER A 79 -9.27 -32.78 17.04
N PRO A 80 -8.47 -33.32 16.12
CA PRO A 80 -8.31 -32.83 14.73
C PRO A 80 -9.56 -32.98 13.83
N GLY A 81 -10.62 -33.63 14.30
CA GLY A 81 -11.73 -34.04 13.44
C GLY A 81 -11.28 -34.95 12.30
N PHE A 82 -11.94 -34.85 11.15
CA PHE A 82 -11.57 -35.56 9.93
C PHE A 82 -10.83 -34.61 8.99
N LEU A 83 -9.50 -34.68 8.92
CA LEU A 83 -8.72 -33.90 7.96
C LEU A 83 -8.96 -34.41 6.53
N ARG A 84 -9.24 -33.53 5.57
CA ARG A 84 -9.62 -33.95 4.19
C ARG A 84 -8.87 -33.29 3.03
N ASN A 85 -8.20 -32.16 3.22
CA ASN A 85 -7.29 -31.56 2.24
C ASN A 85 -7.87 -31.39 0.81
N ASN A 86 -9.08 -30.85 0.64
CA ASN A 86 -9.69 -30.69 -0.71
C ASN A 86 -9.18 -29.45 -1.47
N VAL A 87 -7.87 -29.38 -1.66
CA VAL A 87 -7.18 -28.23 -2.28
C VAL A 87 -7.56 -28.01 -3.74
N THR A 88 -7.91 -29.08 -4.47
CA THR A 88 -8.33 -28.97 -5.87
C THR A 88 -9.65 -28.22 -6.00
N TYR A 89 -10.60 -28.46 -5.10
CA TYR A 89 -11.86 -27.73 -5.08
C TYR A 89 -11.63 -26.26 -4.79
N LEU A 90 -10.85 -25.92 -3.74
CA LEU A 90 -10.53 -24.53 -3.43
C LEU A 90 -9.86 -23.80 -4.60
N ALA A 91 -8.82 -24.39 -5.20
CA ALA A 91 -8.16 -23.81 -6.37
C ALA A 91 -9.13 -23.64 -7.55
N SER A 92 -10.07 -24.57 -7.72
CA SER A 92 -11.07 -24.48 -8.80
C SER A 92 -12.06 -23.34 -8.61
N LEU A 93 -12.31 -22.90 -7.36
CA LEU A 93 -13.15 -21.73 -7.12
C LEU A 93 -12.49 -20.51 -7.80
N PHE A 94 -11.21 -20.29 -7.63
CA PHE A 94 -10.53 -19.10 -8.17
C PHE A 94 -10.14 -19.21 -9.66
N SER A 95 -10.46 -20.33 -10.32
CA SER A 95 -10.15 -20.53 -11.73
C SER A 95 -10.85 -19.51 -12.63
N GLY A 96 -10.05 -18.67 -13.31
CA GLY A 96 -10.56 -17.61 -14.20
C GLY A 96 -10.82 -16.28 -13.51
N SER A 97 -10.39 -16.11 -12.25
CA SER A 97 -10.29 -14.77 -11.65
C SER A 97 -9.18 -13.98 -12.34
N ASP A 98 -9.44 -12.70 -12.65
CA ASP A 98 -8.44 -11.77 -13.17
C ASP A 98 -7.62 -11.11 -12.04
N SER A 99 -8.06 -11.24 -10.78
CA SER A 99 -7.45 -10.58 -9.62
C SER A 99 -6.91 -11.54 -8.54
N ILE A 100 -7.14 -12.85 -8.65
CA ILE A 100 -6.66 -13.84 -7.66
C ILE A 100 -5.91 -14.95 -8.39
N SER A 101 -4.65 -15.17 -8.01
CA SER A 101 -3.86 -16.32 -8.42
C SER A 101 -3.69 -17.29 -7.25
N THR A 102 -3.73 -18.59 -7.56
CA THR A 102 -3.61 -19.66 -6.55
C THR A 102 -2.46 -20.59 -6.89
N THR A 103 -1.63 -20.91 -5.91
CA THR A 103 -0.54 -21.89 -6.00
C THR A 103 -0.71 -22.95 -4.91
N LEU A 104 -0.63 -24.22 -5.29
CA LEU A 104 -0.52 -25.30 -4.31
C LEU A 104 0.90 -25.34 -3.75
N VAL A 105 1.05 -25.34 -2.43
CA VAL A 105 2.35 -25.40 -1.76
C VAL A 105 2.42 -26.63 -0.86
N THR A 106 3.50 -27.40 -0.98
CA THR A 106 3.74 -28.60 -0.19
C THR A 106 4.54 -28.29 1.08
N GLU A 107 4.68 -29.26 1.98
CA GLU A 107 5.59 -29.17 3.12
C GLU A 107 7.03 -28.82 2.68
N GLU A 108 7.53 -29.45 1.61
CA GLU A 108 8.89 -29.21 1.11
C GLU A 108 9.05 -27.78 0.56
N ASP A 109 8.05 -27.26 -0.17
CA ASP A 109 8.10 -25.88 -0.66
C ASP A 109 8.19 -24.88 0.50
N ILE A 110 7.48 -25.15 1.60
CA ILE A 110 7.50 -24.32 2.80
C ILE A 110 8.86 -24.43 3.53
N LEU A 111 9.43 -25.63 3.63
CA LEU A 111 10.79 -25.83 4.18
C LEU A 111 11.87 -25.13 3.34
N ASP A 112 11.64 -24.99 2.04
CA ASP A 112 12.47 -24.21 1.11
C ASP A 112 12.25 -22.68 1.22
N ASN A 113 11.48 -22.22 2.22
CA ASN A 113 11.18 -20.81 2.51
C ASN A 113 10.44 -20.09 1.37
N VAL A 114 9.57 -20.81 0.66
CA VAL A 114 8.75 -20.22 -0.41
C VAL A 114 7.54 -19.44 0.15
N LEU A 115 7.06 -19.79 1.35
CA LEU A 115 5.93 -19.13 1.99
C LEU A 115 6.36 -17.83 2.71
N THR A 116 6.30 -16.70 2.01
CA THR A 116 6.62 -15.35 2.50
C THR A 116 5.62 -14.33 1.96
N THR A 117 5.55 -13.14 2.56
CA THR A 117 4.61 -12.08 2.12
C THR A 117 4.99 -11.47 0.76
N VAL A 118 6.28 -11.53 0.38
CA VAL A 118 6.69 -11.19 -0.99
C VAL A 118 6.28 -12.19 -2.05
N ASN A 119 5.92 -13.43 -1.69
CA ASN A 119 5.45 -14.43 -2.66
C ASN A 119 3.93 -14.61 -2.63
N TYR A 120 3.33 -14.49 -1.45
CA TYR A 120 1.90 -14.71 -1.23
C TYR A 120 1.31 -13.66 -0.31
N ASP A 121 0.03 -13.35 -0.49
CA ASP A 121 -0.73 -12.44 0.35
C ASP A 121 -1.60 -13.22 1.36
N VAL A 122 -2.03 -14.42 0.98
CA VAL A 122 -2.91 -15.28 1.79
C VAL A 122 -2.45 -16.73 1.76
N LEU A 123 -2.51 -17.39 2.92
CA LEU A 123 -2.42 -18.85 3.05
C LEU A 123 -3.80 -19.46 3.32
N MET A 124 -4.17 -20.49 2.58
CA MET A 124 -5.38 -21.29 2.81
C MET A 124 -5.03 -22.66 3.41
N LEU A 125 -5.68 -22.98 4.53
CA LEU A 125 -5.63 -24.29 5.18
C LEU A 125 -6.93 -25.04 4.90
N ALA A 126 -6.88 -26.00 3.98
CA ALA A 126 -8.04 -26.65 3.37
C ALA A 126 -8.63 -27.79 4.23
N ASP A 127 -8.91 -27.50 5.50
CA ASP A 127 -9.23 -28.50 6.53
C ASP A 127 -8.09 -29.53 6.66
N ASN A 128 -6.90 -28.96 6.85
CA ASN A 128 -5.65 -29.62 7.10
C ASN A 128 -4.87 -28.87 8.18
N LEU A 129 -3.82 -29.50 8.70
CA LEU A 129 -3.00 -28.93 9.77
C LEU A 129 -1.54 -28.91 9.29
N PRO A 130 -0.82 -27.77 9.42
CA PRO A 130 0.61 -27.70 9.14
C PRO A 130 1.38 -28.81 9.87
N ARG A 131 2.30 -29.49 9.19
CA ARG A 131 3.19 -30.45 9.86
C ARG A 131 4.07 -29.75 10.89
N GLU A 132 4.49 -30.47 11.91
CA GLU A 132 5.33 -29.94 13.00
C GLU A 132 6.61 -29.28 12.47
N SER A 133 7.17 -29.81 11.38
CA SER A 133 8.35 -29.32 10.65
C SER A 133 8.18 -27.91 10.08
N ILE A 134 6.95 -27.49 9.75
CA ILE A 134 6.67 -26.21 9.07
C ILE A 134 5.87 -25.22 9.90
N THR A 135 5.49 -25.58 11.14
CA THR A 135 4.66 -24.72 12.00
C THR A 135 5.23 -23.32 12.18
N SER A 136 6.52 -23.19 12.47
CA SER A 136 7.20 -21.88 12.60
C SER A 136 7.23 -21.08 11.29
N HIS A 137 7.24 -21.73 10.12
CA HIS A 137 7.20 -21.02 8.83
C HIS A 137 5.80 -20.45 8.55
N VAL A 138 4.75 -21.18 8.92
CA VAL A 138 3.37 -20.69 8.81
C VAL A 138 3.11 -19.55 9.81
N GLU A 139 3.60 -19.70 11.04
CA GLU A 139 3.53 -18.63 12.06
C GLU A 139 4.31 -17.39 11.62
N GLU A 140 5.50 -17.56 11.04
CA GLU A 140 6.30 -16.47 10.48
C GLU A 140 5.59 -15.74 9.35
N PHE A 141 4.98 -16.45 8.40
CA PHE A 141 4.19 -15.83 7.33
C PHE A 141 3.06 -14.97 7.88
N TRP A 142 2.36 -15.45 8.91
CA TRP A 142 1.33 -14.68 9.58
C TRP A 142 1.91 -13.45 10.29
N LEU A 143 2.95 -13.64 11.12
CA LEU A 143 3.62 -12.56 11.86
C LEU A 143 4.23 -11.50 10.95
N ALA A 144 4.64 -11.87 9.73
CA ALA A 144 5.11 -10.96 8.68
C ALA A 144 4.00 -10.08 8.07
N GLY A 145 2.73 -10.36 8.38
CA GLY A 145 1.55 -9.62 7.90
C GLY A 145 0.67 -10.40 6.91
N GLY A 146 1.01 -11.66 6.58
CA GLY A 146 0.24 -12.51 5.68
C GLY A 146 -1.11 -12.95 6.27
N GLY A 147 -2.15 -12.97 5.43
CA GLY A 147 -3.50 -13.38 5.86
C GLY A 147 -3.70 -14.89 5.88
N ILE A 148 -4.55 -15.41 6.78
CA ILE A 148 -4.90 -16.85 6.83
C ILE A 148 -6.40 -17.05 6.63
N LEU A 149 -6.76 -17.95 5.71
CA LEU A 149 -8.09 -18.54 5.61
C LEU A 149 -8.01 -20.00 6.06
N ALA A 150 -8.68 -20.34 7.16
CA ALA A 150 -8.68 -21.67 7.74
C ALA A 150 -10.08 -22.31 7.67
N PHE A 151 -10.13 -23.60 7.35
CA PHE A 151 -11.38 -24.36 7.33
C PHE A 151 -11.39 -25.42 8.43
N ASP A 152 -12.54 -25.52 9.11
CA ASP A 152 -12.89 -26.60 10.02
C ASP A 152 -11.77 -26.99 11.03
N GLY A 153 -11.16 -28.17 10.91
CA GLY A 153 -10.18 -28.67 11.88
C GLY A 153 -8.89 -27.85 11.98
N SER A 154 -8.61 -26.97 11.02
CA SER A 154 -7.46 -26.08 11.02
C SER A 154 -7.42 -25.13 12.23
N ALA A 155 -8.54 -24.94 12.95
CA ALA A 155 -8.62 -24.15 14.18
C ALA A 155 -7.62 -24.60 15.26
N GLY A 156 -7.28 -25.90 15.32
CA GLY A 156 -6.33 -26.42 16.29
C GLY A 156 -4.93 -25.81 16.17
N PHE A 157 -4.46 -25.53 14.94
CA PHE A 157 -3.20 -24.82 14.71
C PHE A 157 -3.26 -23.39 15.25
N LEU A 158 -4.34 -22.66 14.94
CA LEU A 158 -4.50 -21.26 15.35
C LEU A 158 -4.51 -21.11 16.88
N ASN A 159 -5.14 -22.04 17.60
CA ASN A 159 -5.14 -22.06 19.06
C ASN A 159 -3.78 -22.44 19.64
N TYR A 160 -3.17 -23.52 19.14
CA TYR A 160 -1.92 -24.04 19.70
C TYR A 160 -0.77 -23.03 19.64
N PHE A 161 -0.72 -22.23 18.58
CA PHE A 161 0.30 -21.18 18.40
C PHE A 161 -0.13 -19.81 18.96
N GLY A 162 -1.22 -19.75 19.73
CA GLY A 162 -1.66 -18.50 20.37
C GLY A 162 -2.04 -17.41 19.38
N ILE A 163 -2.47 -17.81 18.18
CA ILE A 163 -2.97 -16.90 17.15
C ILE A 163 -4.43 -16.55 17.47
N LEU A 164 -5.25 -17.57 17.77
CA LEU A 164 -6.66 -17.42 18.14
C LEU A 164 -7.05 -18.39 19.27
N PRO A 165 -7.16 -17.92 20.54
CA PRO A 165 -6.61 -16.69 21.09
C PRO A 165 -5.19 -16.88 21.69
N PRO A 166 -4.45 -15.80 22.01
CA PRO A 166 -3.14 -15.89 22.68
C PRO A 166 -3.13 -16.72 23.95
N GLU A 167 -4.22 -16.72 24.70
CA GLU A 167 -4.42 -17.50 25.92
C GLU A 167 -4.44 -19.02 25.68
N SER A 168 -4.58 -19.47 24.43
CA SER A 168 -4.51 -20.89 24.07
C SER A 168 -3.11 -21.38 23.72
N LEU A 169 -2.07 -20.52 23.78
CA LEU A 169 -0.71 -20.92 23.43
C LEU A 169 -0.27 -22.22 24.15
N GLY A 170 0.08 -23.23 23.35
CA GLY A 170 0.46 -24.58 23.80
C GLY A 170 -0.68 -25.56 23.99
N ASP A 171 -1.93 -25.16 23.73
CA ASP A 171 -3.16 -25.97 23.81
C ASP A 171 -3.98 -25.79 22.52
N ASP A 172 -4.54 -26.86 21.96
CA ASP A 172 -5.28 -26.75 20.69
C ASP A 172 -6.68 -26.13 20.86
N GLY A 173 -7.07 -25.76 22.08
CA GLY A 173 -8.28 -25.00 22.39
C GLY A 173 -9.56 -25.83 22.35
N SER A 174 -9.48 -27.11 22.00
CA SER A 174 -10.66 -27.98 21.88
C SER A 174 -11.36 -28.13 23.23
N GLY A 175 -12.68 -27.96 23.23
CA GLY A 175 -13.50 -28.05 24.44
C GLY A 175 -13.48 -26.79 25.32
N THR A 176 -12.67 -25.78 24.96
CA THR A 176 -12.61 -24.49 25.63
C THR A 176 -13.00 -23.34 24.69
N TYR A 177 -12.31 -23.21 23.55
CA TYR A 177 -12.54 -22.14 22.58
C TYR A 177 -13.32 -22.61 21.36
N TRP A 178 -13.31 -23.91 21.05
CA TRP A 178 -14.08 -24.47 19.94
C TRP A 178 -14.43 -25.95 20.13
N ASN A 179 -15.46 -26.42 19.43
CA ASN A 179 -15.92 -27.81 19.35
C ASN A 179 -16.47 -28.13 17.94
N TYR A 180 -16.91 -29.37 17.70
CA TYR A 180 -17.63 -29.77 16.47
C TYR A 180 -19.14 -29.78 16.70
N ASP A 181 -19.71 -28.59 16.89
CA ASP A 181 -21.13 -28.38 17.26
C ASP A 181 -21.86 -27.33 16.42
N SER A 182 -21.25 -26.86 15.32
CA SER A 182 -21.92 -26.00 14.35
C SER A 182 -22.79 -26.82 13.38
N ASP A 183 -24.03 -26.35 13.17
CA ASP A 183 -25.11 -26.92 12.35
C ASP A 183 -25.55 -25.99 11.20
N GLY A 184 -24.84 -24.89 10.93
CA GLY A 184 -25.09 -24.01 9.80
C GLY A 184 -24.53 -22.60 9.97
N PHE A 185 -25.06 -21.67 9.16
CA PHE A 185 -24.61 -20.28 9.17
C PHE A 185 -25.78 -19.31 9.14
N ASP A 186 -25.94 -18.52 10.20
CA ASP A 186 -26.80 -17.34 10.24
C ASP A 186 -25.94 -16.08 10.12
N LEU A 187 -25.96 -15.49 8.93
CA LEU A 187 -25.28 -14.24 8.62
C LEU A 187 -26.07 -13.08 9.22
N ASN A 188 -25.59 -12.56 10.35
CA ASN A 188 -26.23 -11.47 11.09
C ASN A 188 -25.39 -10.18 11.13
N VAL A 189 -24.17 -10.21 10.58
CA VAL A 189 -23.22 -9.09 10.58
C VAL A 189 -22.82 -8.76 9.14
N ARG A 190 -22.84 -7.48 8.76
CA ARG A 190 -22.20 -7.03 7.51
C ARG A 190 -20.70 -7.03 7.69
N HIS A 191 -20.01 -7.67 6.76
CA HIS A 191 -18.56 -7.77 6.74
C HIS A 191 -18.10 -7.84 5.28
N PRO A 192 -16.88 -7.39 4.94
CA PRO A 192 -16.35 -7.48 3.57
C PRO A 192 -16.45 -8.84 2.89
N ILE A 193 -16.31 -9.92 3.66
CA ILE A 193 -16.42 -11.28 3.14
C ILE A 193 -17.88 -11.73 2.89
N THR A 194 -18.86 -10.99 3.38
CA THR A 194 -20.30 -11.25 3.19
C THR A 194 -20.98 -10.17 2.36
N LYS A 195 -20.23 -9.32 1.65
CA LYS A 195 -20.77 -8.20 0.85
C LYS A 195 -21.89 -8.60 -0.12
N ALA A 196 -21.84 -9.81 -0.68
CA ALA A 196 -22.87 -10.34 -1.58
C ALA A 196 -24.20 -10.77 -0.91
N TYR A 197 -24.31 -10.71 0.43
CA TYR A 197 -25.42 -11.28 1.20
C TYR A 197 -26.08 -10.25 2.11
N SER A 198 -27.41 -10.20 2.16
CA SER A 198 -28.12 -9.42 3.18
C SER A 198 -27.88 -9.97 4.61
N THR A 199 -27.92 -9.11 5.63
CA THR A 199 -27.74 -9.42 7.08
C THR A 199 -28.78 -10.33 7.73
N VAL A 200 -29.63 -10.99 6.94
CA VAL A 200 -30.62 -11.96 7.43
C VAL A 200 -30.65 -13.13 6.45
N THR A 201 -29.50 -13.81 6.31
CA THR A 201 -29.36 -14.96 5.42
C THR A 201 -28.96 -16.19 6.24
N THR A 202 -29.83 -17.20 6.26
CA THR A 202 -29.51 -18.52 6.78
C THR A 202 -29.01 -19.41 5.64
N ILE A 203 -27.79 -19.91 5.76
CA ILE A 203 -27.21 -20.94 4.87
C ILE A 203 -27.30 -22.27 5.60
N ASN A 204 -28.07 -23.19 5.02
CA ASN A 204 -28.24 -24.53 5.59
C ASN A 204 -27.04 -25.41 5.22
N ALA A 205 -26.39 -25.99 6.23
CA ALA A 205 -25.35 -26.98 6.06
C ALA A 205 -25.65 -28.21 6.91
N ALA A 206 -24.87 -29.27 6.74
CA ALA A 206 -24.91 -30.42 7.63
C ALA A 206 -24.32 -30.04 9.00
N GLY A 207 -24.64 -30.85 10.01
CA GLY A 207 -24.18 -30.62 11.37
C GLY A 207 -22.84 -31.25 11.71
N GLY A 208 -22.21 -30.70 12.74
CA GLY A 208 -20.98 -31.22 13.34
C GLY A 208 -19.70 -30.66 12.73
N PHE A 209 -19.72 -29.42 12.23
CA PHE A 209 -18.51 -28.68 11.86
C PHE A 209 -17.96 -27.90 13.06
N LEU A 210 -16.75 -27.37 12.91
CA LEU A 210 -16.13 -26.40 13.82
C LEU A 210 -17.15 -25.35 14.27
N GLY A 211 -17.24 -25.11 15.57
CA GLY A 211 -17.98 -24.03 16.18
C GLY A 211 -17.12 -23.38 17.24
N TRP A 212 -16.90 -22.07 17.13
CA TRP A 212 -16.18 -21.32 18.17
C TRP A 212 -17.13 -20.96 19.31
N ASP A 213 -16.67 -21.11 20.56
CA ASP A 213 -17.39 -20.67 21.76
C ASP A 213 -17.23 -19.15 21.93
N TRP A 214 -18.28 -18.40 21.61
CA TRP A 214 -18.26 -16.95 21.70
C TRP A 214 -18.10 -16.44 23.13
N THR A 215 -18.66 -17.12 24.13
CA THR A 215 -18.50 -16.73 25.54
C THR A 215 -17.03 -16.83 25.96
N ALA A 216 -16.33 -17.87 25.51
CA ALA A 216 -14.90 -18.01 25.78
C ALA A 216 -14.07 -16.94 25.02
N LEU A 217 -14.30 -16.78 23.72
CA LEU A 217 -13.55 -15.84 22.89
C LEU A 217 -13.78 -14.37 23.27
N SER A 218 -15.01 -14.00 23.62
CA SER A 218 -15.33 -12.63 24.06
C SER A 218 -14.70 -12.27 25.42
N GLY A 219 -14.18 -13.25 26.15
CA GLY A 219 -13.38 -13.04 27.37
C GLY A 219 -11.87 -12.93 27.15
N SER A 220 -11.38 -13.09 25.91
CA SER A 220 -9.95 -13.05 25.58
C SER A 220 -9.41 -11.64 25.41
N ALA A 221 -8.08 -11.49 25.42
CA ALA A 221 -7.38 -10.23 25.17
C ALA A 221 -7.61 -9.66 23.77
N ILE A 222 -8.06 -10.50 22.82
CA ILE A 222 -8.31 -10.11 21.42
C ILE A 222 -9.80 -9.89 21.12
N ALA A 223 -10.69 -9.97 22.10
CA ALA A 223 -12.13 -9.93 21.91
C ALA A 223 -12.62 -8.73 21.08
N SER A 224 -12.04 -7.53 21.27
CA SER A 224 -12.41 -6.33 20.53
C SER A 224 -12.00 -6.32 19.06
N ARG A 225 -11.22 -7.32 18.63
CA ARG A 225 -10.67 -7.49 17.28
C ARG A 225 -11.34 -8.66 16.53
N LEU A 226 -12.26 -9.36 17.20
CA LEU A 226 -13.00 -10.49 16.65
C LEU A 226 -14.36 -10.04 16.15
N THR A 227 -14.74 -10.51 14.96
CA THR A 227 -16.07 -10.32 14.39
C THR A 227 -16.73 -11.69 14.16
N PRO A 228 -17.84 -12.01 14.86
CA PRO A 228 -18.60 -13.23 14.62
C PRO A 228 -19.47 -13.06 13.37
N VAL A 229 -18.87 -13.21 12.19
CA VAL A 229 -19.51 -12.97 10.88
C VAL A 229 -20.76 -13.84 10.68
N ALA A 230 -20.70 -15.10 11.12
CA ALA A 230 -21.85 -16.00 11.11
C ALA A 230 -21.97 -16.75 12.44
N LEU A 231 -23.18 -16.82 12.97
CA LEU A 231 -23.52 -17.64 14.12
C LEU A 231 -24.10 -18.98 13.67
N ASP A 232 -24.13 -19.96 14.57
CA ASP A 232 -24.93 -21.14 14.38
C ASP A 232 -26.44 -20.82 14.46
N PRO A 233 -27.30 -21.37 13.58
CA PRO A 233 -28.75 -21.11 13.59
C PRO A 233 -29.50 -21.67 14.81
N VAL A 234 -28.90 -22.58 15.58
CA VAL A 234 -29.52 -23.26 16.73
C VAL A 234 -28.99 -22.71 18.06
N ASP A 235 -27.69 -22.43 18.15
CA ASP A 235 -27.03 -21.86 19.32
C ASP A 235 -26.24 -20.58 18.99
N SER A 236 -26.79 -19.43 19.37
CA SER A 236 -26.13 -18.13 19.16
C SER A 236 -24.79 -17.94 19.89
N ASN A 237 -24.40 -18.86 20.79
CA ASN A 237 -23.07 -18.86 21.40
C ASN A 237 -22.01 -19.53 20.51
N VAL A 238 -22.42 -20.25 19.46
CA VAL A 238 -21.52 -20.91 18.52
C VAL A 238 -21.32 -20.01 17.30
N VAL A 239 -20.06 -19.73 16.96
CA VAL A 239 -19.69 -18.93 15.79
C VAL A 239 -19.16 -19.85 14.69
N SER A 240 -19.82 -19.85 13.54
CA SER A 240 -19.52 -20.69 12.38
C SER A 240 -18.60 -20.00 11.36
N ILE A 241 -18.57 -18.67 11.34
CA ILE A 241 -17.57 -17.88 10.59
C ILE A 241 -17.04 -16.79 11.51
N LEU A 242 -15.74 -16.82 11.77
CA LEU A 242 -15.06 -15.86 12.65
C LEU A 242 -14.00 -15.12 11.84
N ALA A 243 -14.00 -13.79 11.92
CA ALA A 243 -12.96 -12.93 11.38
C ALA A 243 -12.15 -12.29 12.53
N PHE A 244 -10.85 -12.12 12.32
CA PHE A 244 -9.91 -11.50 13.25
C PHE A 244 -9.05 -10.48 12.52
N ASP A 245 -9.07 -9.24 13.00
CA ASP A 245 -8.26 -8.12 12.47
C ASP A 245 -7.30 -7.62 13.56
N PRO A 246 -6.07 -8.15 13.64
CA PRO A 246 -5.13 -7.74 14.67
C PRO A 246 -4.62 -6.31 14.43
N ILE A 247 -4.40 -5.59 15.52
CA ILE A 247 -3.82 -4.23 15.50
C ILE A 247 -2.39 -4.18 16.04
N ASP A 248 -1.92 -5.28 16.64
CA ASP A 248 -0.67 -5.34 17.40
C ASP A 248 0.38 -6.25 16.76
N ARG A 249 -0.02 -7.28 16.01
CA ARG A 249 0.89 -8.19 15.29
C ARG A 249 0.20 -9.02 14.22
N GLY A 250 0.98 -9.44 13.23
CA GLY A 250 0.56 -10.40 12.21
C GLY A 250 -0.57 -9.93 11.27
N GLY A 251 -1.00 -10.83 10.39
CA GLY A 251 -2.05 -10.58 9.40
C GLY A 251 -3.46 -10.97 9.86
N LYS A 252 -4.45 -10.64 9.02
CA LYS A 252 -5.86 -10.94 9.27
C LYS A 252 -6.17 -12.43 9.14
N ILE A 253 -7.24 -12.88 9.81
CA ILE A 253 -7.66 -14.29 9.77
C ILE A 253 -9.15 -14.41 9.56
N VAL A 254 -9.56 -15.38 8.75
CA VAL A 254 -10.93 -15.85 8.64
C VAL A 254 -10.95 -17.36 8.86
N THR A 255 -11.89 -17.82 9.67
CA THR A 255 -12.18 -19.25 9.82
C THR A 255 -13.59 -19.55 9.35
N ILE A 256 -13.78 -20.65 8.61
CA ILE A 256 -15.08 -21.08 8.11
C ILE A 256 -15.34 -22.53 8.55
N ALA A 257 -16.44 -22.74 9.26
CA ALA A 257 -16.94 -24.03 9.73
C ALA A 257 -17.49 -24.90 8.59
N HIS A 258 -16.64 -25.26 7.63
CA HIS A 258 -17.06 -26.01 6.46
C HIS A 258 -16.04 -27.05 6.03
N ASP A 259 -16.44 -28.32 6.11
CA ASP A 259 -15.75 -29.44 5.49
C ASP A 259 -15.98 -29.41 3.97
N LEU A 260 -14.92 -29.04 3.24
CA LEU A 260 -14.90 -28.87 1.78
C LEU A 260 -15.18 -30.16 0.97
N VAL A 261 -15.41 -31.30 1.63
CA VAL A 261 -15.71 -32.59 0.98
C VAL A 261 -17.08 -33.14 1.37
N PHE A 262 -17.47 -32.98 2.64
CA PHE A 262 -18.65 -33.68 3.17
C PHE A 262 -19.95 -33.25 2.50
N GLN A 263 -20.06 -31.97 2.17
CA GLN A 263 -21.21 -31.40 1.50
C GLN A 263 -20.78 -30.28 0.56
N SER A 264 -21.45 -30.17 -0.58
CA SER A 264 -21.40 -28.95 -1.38
C SER A 264 -22.40 -27.94 -0.82
N VAL A 265 -21.89 -26.76 -0.44
CA VAL A 265 -22.70 -25.60 -0.02
C VAL A 265 -22.37 -24.43 -0.96
N PRO A 266 -22.97 -24.38 -2.16
CA PRO A 266 -22.68 -23.35 -3.17
C PRO A 266 -22.87 -21.93 -2.63
N GLU A 267 -23.77 -21.76 -1.66
CA GLU A 267 -24.03 -20.50 -0.98
C GLU A 267 -22.84 -20.02 -0.12
N LEU A 268 -21.80 -20.81 0.13
CA LEU A 268 -20.56 -20.35 0.76
C LEU A 268 -19.49 -19.94 -0.26
N GLU A 269 -19.62 -20.34 -1.54
CA GLU A 269 -18.57 -20.11 -2.53
C GLU A 269 -18.25 -18.62 -2.71
N GLN A 270 -19.25 -17.74 -2.64
CA GLN A 270 -19.01 -16.31 -2.77
C GLN A 270 -18.31 -15.73 -1.54
N ILE A 271 -18.62 -16.19 -0.32
CA ILE A 271 -17.86 -15.83 0.89
C ILE A 271 -16.40 -16.24 0.73
N ILE A 272 -16.14 -17.47 0.26
CA ILE A 272 -14.79 -17.97 0.02
C ILE A 272 -14.07 -17.13 -1.04
N ARG A 273 -14.77 -16.67 -2.08
CA ARG A 273 -14.22 -15.81 -3.15
C ARG A 273 -13.88 -14.39 -2.69
N ASP A 274 -14.68 -13.83 -1.80
CA ASP A 274 -14.51 -12.46 -1.29
C ASP A 274 -13.47 -12.39 -0.17
N THR A 275 -13.23 -13.49 0.53
CA THR A 275 -12.33 -13.55 1.69
C THR A 275 -10.88 -13.15 1.40
N PRO A 276 -10.22 -13.59 0.30
CA PRO A 276 -8.84 -13.22 0.01
C PRO A 276 -8.58 -11.71 -0.09
N ASP A 277 -9.52 -10.92 -0.61
CA ASP A 277 -9.34 -9.48 -0.74
C ASP A 277 -9.31 -8.76 0.62
N TRP A 278 -10.15 -9.21 1.56
CA TRP A 278 -10.13 -8.68 2.91
C TRP A 278 -8.88 -9.11 3.67
N LEU A 279 -8.46 -10.37 3.51
CA LEU A 279 -7.28 -10.96 4.18
C LEU A 279 -5.95 -10.39 3.68
N ALA A 280 -5.84 -10.13 2.38
CA ALA A 280 -4.57 -9.78 1.77
C ALA A 280 -4.04 -8.45 2.35
N PRO A 281 -2.78 -8.40 2.84
CA PRO A 281 -2.21 -7.19 3.39
C PRO A 281 -2.18 -6.08 2.34
N ARG A 282 -2.30 -4.84 2.82
CA ARG A 282 -2.14 -3.60 2.03
C ARG A 282 -0.97 -2.84 2.63
N PRO A 283 0.27 -3.27 2.36
CA PRO A 283 1.42 -2.67 3.02
C PRO A 283 1.77 -1.33 2.39
N LYS A 284 2.19 -0.38 3.23
CA LYS A 284 2.94 0.81 2.83
C LYS A 284 4.23 0.41 2.11
N ALA A 285 4.92 -0.59 2.66
CA ALA A 285 6.16 -1.11 2.09
C ALA A 285 6.51 -2.51 2.61
N LYS A 286 7.39 -3.19 1.88
CA LYS A 286 7.87 -4.54 2.14
C LYS A 286 9.31 -4.49 2.64
N ILE A 287 9.53 -5.04 3.82
CA ILE A 287 10.82 -5.01 4.53
C ILE A 287 11.39 -6.44 4.62
N ALA A 288 12.69 -6.58 4.48
CA ALA A 288 13.40 -7.84 4.71
C ALA A 288 14.48 -7.73 5.78
N PHE A 289 14.56 -8.70 6.69
CA PHE A 289 15.78 -8.97 7.48
C PHE A 289 16.71 -9.93 6.73
N ASP A 290 18.00 -9.60 6.67
CA ASP A 290 19.00 -10.50 6.09
C ASP A 290 19.42 -11.58 7.09
N LEU A 291 18.83 -12.76 6.98
CA LEU A 291 19.27 -13.96 7.71
C LEU A 291 20.35 -14.76 6.94
N SER A 292 20.51 -14.48 5.66
CA SER A 292 21.37 -15.24 4.76
C SER A 292 22.87 -15.10 5.07
N HIS A 293 23.23 -14.06 5.82
CA HIS A 293 24.58 -13.78 6.30
C HIS A 293 24.79 -14.04 7.80
N HIS A 294 23.91 -14.83 8.42
CA HIS A 294 24.01 -15.27 9.81
C HIS A 294 24.16 -14.07 10.77
N PRO A 295 23.10 -13.24 10.91
CA PRO A 295 23.15 -12.09 11.80
C PRO A 295 23.37 -12.53 13.25
N ARG A 296 24.05 -11.69 14.04
CA ARG A 296 24.29 -11.99 15.47
C ARG A 296 22.99 -12.15 16.25
N LEU A 297 22.02 -11.26 15.98
CA LEU A 297 20.70 -11.26 16.61
C LEU A 297 19.64 -11.65 15.56
N GLY A 298 18.79 -12.62 15.88
CA GLY A 298 17.66 -13.06 15.06
C GLY A 298 16.37 -12.34 15.44
N VAL A 299 15.36 -12.43 14.58
CA VAL A 299 14.05 -11.82 14.82
C VAL A 299 13.27 -12.69 15.79
N ASP A 300 13.08 -13.96 15.44
CA ASP A 300 12.22 -14.92 16.15
C ASP A 300 13.01 -15.95 16.94
N ASP A 301 12.36 -16.59 17.92
CA ASP A 301 12.95 -17.63 18.75
C ASP A 301 13.43 -18.86 17.95
N TRP A 302 12.86 -19.10 16.78
CA TRP A 302 13.23 -20.20 15.88
C TRP A 302 14.31 -19.84 14.86
N ASP A 303 14.88 -18.62 14.89
CA ASP A 303 15.91 -18.19 13.93
C ASP A 303 17.28 -18.84 14.21
N THR A 304 17.40 -20.13 13.87
CA THR A 304 18.59 -20.96 14.11
C THR A 304 19.84 -20.55 13.32
N LEU A 305 19.70 -19.66 12.33
CA LEU A 305 20.82 -19.08 11.57
C LEU A 305 21.51 -17.93 12.31
N SER A 306 20.88 -17.41 13.37
CA SER A 306 21.44 -16.38 14.23
C SER A 306 22.17 -16.98 15.43
N GLN A 307 23.09 -16.22 16.05
CA GLN A 307 23.69 -16.66 17.31
C GLN A 307 22.72 -16.51 18.48
N PHE A 308 21.93 -15.43 18.49
CA PHE A 308 20.96 -15.12 19.52
C PHE A 308 19.60 -14.86 18.86
N ALA A 309 18.78 -15.90 18.81
CA ALA A 309 17.40 -15.85 18.33
C ALA A 309 16.48 -15.01 19.26
N GLY A 310 15.33 -14.57 18.73
CA GLY A 310 14.27 -13.91 19.50
C GLY A 310 14.70 -12.56 20.08
N LYS A 311 15.16 -11.64 19.23
CA LYS A 311 15.68 -10.34 19.66
C LYS A 311 15.02 -9.15 18.96
N TYR A 312 14.32 -9.35 17.85
CA TYR A 312 13.69 -8.27 17.09
C TYR A 312 12.21 -8.53 16.79
N TYR A 313 11.56 -9.46 17.50
CA TYR A 313 10.16 -9.76 17.23
C TYR A 313 9.26 -8.58 17.60
N GLU A 314 9.61 -7.78 18.62
CA GLU A 314 8.86 -6.55 18.93
C GLU A 314 9.01 -5.50 17.83
N ALA A 315 10.21 -5.37 17.25
CA ALA A 315 10.44 -4.47 16.13
C ALA A 315 9.64 -4.90 14.89
N ARG A 316 9.60 -6.20 14.59
CA ARG A 316 8.78 -6.76 13.49
C ARG A 316 7.30 -6.48 13.73
N ASP A 317 6.77 -6.85 14.90
CA ASP A 317 5.34 -6.68 15.22
C ASP A 317 4.93 -5.20 15.19
N TYR A 318 5.82 -4.32 15.66
CA TYR A 318 5.61 -2.88 15.60
C TYR A 318 5.57 -2.35 14.16
N LEU A 319 6.46 -2.81 13.28
CA LEU A 319 6.39 -2.45 11.86
C LEU A 319 5.12 -3.00 11.19
N VAL A 320 4.75 -4.26 11.45
CA VAL A 320 3.56 -4.87 10.84
C VAL A 320 2.26 -4.18 11.28
N SER A 321 2.15 -3.83 12.57
CA SER A 321 1.02 -3.04 13.09
C SER A 321 0.95 -1.62 12.50
N HIS A 322 2.05 -1.10 11.94
CA HIS A 322 2.11 0.20 11.26
C HIS A 322 2.13 0.09 9.74
N GLY A 323 1.61 -1.02 9.20
CA GLY A 323 1.30 -1.13 7.78
C GLY A 323 2.46 -1.59 6.92
N TYR A 324 3.50 -2.20 7.48
CA TYR A 324 4.54 -2.86 6.70
C TYR A 324 4.29 -4.37 6.61
N THR A 325 4.88 -5.05 5.63
CA THR A 325 5.18 -6.48 5.78
C THR A 325 6.65 -6.68 6.05
N VAL A 326 6.99 -7.73 6.80
CA VAL A 326 8.37 -7.98 7.25
C VAL A 326 8.74 -9.44 7.05
N ASP A 327 9.46 -9.73 5.98
CA ASP A 327 9.99 -11.07 5.68
C ASP A 327 11.47 -11.21 6.09
N LYS A 328 12.02 -12.40 5.84
CA LYS A 328 13.42 -12.75 6.03
C LYS A 328 14.02 -13.30 4.74
N ILE A 329 15.25 -12.91 4.43
CA ILE A 329 16.02 -13.51 3.34
C ILE A 329 16.86 -14.66 3.90
N TYR A 330 16.49 -15.89 3.53
CA TYR A 330 17.21 -17.11 3.91
C TYR A 330 18.36 -17.44 2.94
N PRO A 331 19.40 -18.18 3.40
CA PRO A 331 20.41 -18.75 2.52
C PRO A 331 19.78 -19.68 1.49
N VAL A 332 20.31 -19.67 0.26
CA VAL A 332 19.90 -20.61 -0.80
C VAL A 332 21.04 -21.58 -1.13
N ALA A 333 20.70 -22.77 -1.62
CA ALA A 333 21.66 -23.83 -1.89
C ALA A 333 22.75 -23.46 -2.92
N SER A 334 22.47 -22.53 -3.83
CA SER A 334 23.46 -22.03 -4.79
C SER A 334 24.54 -21.16 -4.14
N GLY A 335 24.25 -20.60 -2.96
CA GLY A 335 25.06 -19.56 -2.29
C GLY A 335 24.87 -18.16 -2.88
N ASP A 336 24.00 -17.99 -3.88
CA ASP A 336 23.64 -16.69 -4.45
C ASP A 336 22.59 -16.01 -3.56
N ASN A 337 22.98 -15.70 -2.32
CA ASN A 337 22.04 -15.26 -1.31
C ASN A 337 21.43 -13.89 -1.65
N ILE A 338 22.23 -12.96 -2.18
CA ILE A 338 21.73 -11.63 -2.58
C ILE A 338 21.90 -11.43 -4.09
N THR A 339 20.77 -11.50 -4.81
CA THR A 339 20.66 -11.21 -6.25
C THR A 339 19.64 -10.11 -6.50
N ALA A 340 19.65 -9.51 -7.70
CA ALA A 340 18.69 -8.46 -8.05
C ALA A 340 17.25 -8.97 -7.92
N ASP A 341 16.96 -10.15 -8.47
CA ASP A 341 15.62 -10.77 -8.43
C ASP A 341 15.13 -11.05 -7.00
N ARG A 342 16.04 -11.31 -6.04
CA ARG A 342 15.67 -11.53 -4.64
C ARG A 342 15.47 -10.24 -3.85
N LEU A 343 16.03 -9.12 -4.31
CA LEU A 343 15.85 -7.81 -3.66
C LEU A 343 14.73 -6.98 -4.29
N GLU A 344 14.42 -7.21 -5.57
CA GLU A 344 13.43 -6.45 -6.34
C GLU A 344 12.06 -6.33 -5.65
N PRO A 345 11.52 -7.37 -4.99
CA PRO A 345 10.21 -7.29 -4.34
C PRO A 345 10.17 -6.46 -3.05
N PHE A 346 11.33 -6.06 -2.53
CA PHE A 346 11.46 -5.34 -1.26
C PHE A 346 11.74 -3.86 -1.50
N ASP A 347 11.28 -3.03 -0.56
CA ASP A 347 11.59 -1.60 -0.53
C ASP A 347 12.78 -1.33 0.42
N MET A 348 12.95 -2.18 1.43
CA MET A 348 13.96 -2.00 2.48
C MET A 348 14.58 -3.33 2.92
N LEU A 349 15.91 -3.32 3.07
CA LEU A 349 16.69 -4.44 3.62
C LEU A 349 17.37 -4.02 4.92
N ILE A 350 17.26 -4.86 5.95
CA ILE A 350 17.87 -4.68 7.27
C ILE A 350 19.06 -5.65 7.39
N CYS A 351 20.25 -5.08 7.58
CA CYS A 351 21.49 -5.83 7.78
C CYS A 351 22.03 -5.60 9.19
N THR A 352 21.95 -6.62 10.06
CA THR A 352 22.37 -6.54 11.47
C THR A 352 23.62 -7.37 11.74
N SER A 353 24.75 -6.71 12.01
CA SER A 353 26.04 -7.32 12.40
C SER A 353 26.23 -8.79 11.96
N PRO A 354 26.46 -9.04 10.66
CA PRO A 354 26.50 -10.38 10.07
C PRO A 354 27.81 -11.10 10.36
N ASP A 355 27.74 -12.36 10.75
CA ASP A 355 28.94 -13.18 10.97
C ASP A 355 29.62 -13.57 9.67
N PHE A 356 28.86 -13.72 8.58
CA PHE A 356 29.40 -14.01 7.27
C PHE A 356 29.52 -12.74 6.42
N ASN A 357 30.60 -12.70 5.64
CA ASN A 357 30.86 -11.55 4.77
C ASN A 357 30.04 -11.66 3.49
N TYR A 358 29.47 -10.55 3.05
CA TYR A 358 28.93 -10.41 1.71
C TYR A 358 30.04 -10.61 0.69
N SER A 359 29.77 -11.35 -0.38
CA SER A 359 30.66 -11.42 -1.54
C SER A 359 30.72 -10.08 -2.27
N SER A 360 31.74 -9.90 -3.13
CA SER A 360 31.85 -8.69 -3.95
C SER A 360 30.69 -8.52 -4.92
N SER A 361 30.12 -9.61 -5.43
CA SER A 361 28.91 -9.58 -6.27
C SER A 361 27.70 -9.11 -5.47
N GLU A 362 27.47 -9.66 -4.27
CA GLU A 362 26.34 -9.28 -3.43
C GLU A 362 26.41 -7.81 -3.02
N ARG A 363 27.58 -7.31 -2.60
CA ARG A 363 27.74 -5.87 -2.30
C ARG A 363 27.46 -4.99 -3.51
N THR A 364 27.85 -5.42 -4.71
CA THR A 364 27.56 -4.67 -5.95
C THR A 364 26.06 -4.71 -6.26
N THR A 365 25.41 -5.86 -6.08
CA THR A 365 23.96 -6.02 -6.24
C THR A 365 23.21 -5.08 -5.29
N ILE A 366 23.56 -5.09 -4.00
CA ILE A 366 22.95 -4.22 -2.99
C ILE A 366 23.16 -2.76 -3.36
N GLN A 367 24.38 -2.36 -3.72
CA GLN A 367 24.68 -0.98 -4.10
C GLN A 367 23.88 -0.52 -5.33
N ASN A 368 23.72 -1.37 -6.33
CA ASN A 368 22.93 -1.07 -7.53
C ASN A 368 21.44 -0.99 -7.19
N TRP A 369 20.93 -1.93 -6.41
CA TRP A 369 19.53 -1.93 -5.96
C TRP A 369 19.22 -0.66 -5.16
N VAL A 370 20.12 -0.23 -4.26
CA VAL A 370 19.99 1.06 -3.57
C VAL A 370 20.02 2.23 -4.54
N ASN A 371 20.96 2.24 -5.49
CA ASN A 371 21.02 3.28 -6.50
C ASN A 371 19.71 3.41 -7.30
N ASP A 372 19.00 2.32 -7.48
CA ASP A 372 17.78 2.24 -8.30
C ASP A 372 16.48 2.48 -7.51
N GLY A 373 16.55 2.63 -6.19
CA GLY A 373 15.41 3.02 -5.35
C GLY A 373 15.23 2.20 -4.06
N GLY A 374 15.90 1.06 -3.93
CA GLY A 374 15.89 0.27 -2.70
C GLY A 374 16.61 0.97 -1.55
N SER A 375 16.36 0.53 -0.31
CA SER A 375 16.92 1.19 0.86
C SER A 375 17.51 0.24 1.90
N LEU A 376 18.46 0.74 2.69
CA LEU A 376 19.17 -0.04 3.70
C LEU A 376 19.08 0.55 5.10
N LEU A 377 18.76 -0.31 6.06
CA LEU A 377 19.10 -0.09 7.47
C LEU A 377 20.26 -1.02 7.83
N ILE A 378 21.38 -0.44 8.24
CA ILE A 378 22.55 -1.17 8.70
C ILE A 378 22.71 -0.96 10.20
N ALA A 379 22.63 -2.02 10.97
CA ALA A 379 22.86 -1.97 12.42
C ALA A 379 24.18 -2.65 12.77
N GLY A 380 25.13 -1.83 13.24
CA GLY A 380 26.48 -2.21 13.63
C GLY A 380 26.68 -2.34 15.12
N GLU A 381 27.85 -2.79 15.54
CA GLU A 381 28.22 -2.93 16.95
C GLU A 381 29.67 -2.48 17.14
N GLU A 382 30.03 -2.09 18.36
CA GLU A 382 31.39 -1.74 18.73
C GLU A 382 32.35 -2.90 18.34
N PRO A 383 33.47 -2.62 17.64
CA PRO A 383 34.40 -3.65 17.15
C PRO A 383 35.27 -4.25 18.27
N ILE A 384 34.66 -4.82 19.29
CA ILE A 384 35.31 -5.48 20.42
C ILE A 384 34.92 -6.95 20.49
N MET A 385 35.76 -7.76 21.14
CA MET A 385 35.52 -9.17 21.40
C MET A 385 35.08 -9.94 20.13
N THR A 386 33.88 -10.50 20.13
CA THR A 386 33.32 -11.31 19.04
C THR A 386 32.75 -10.48 17.88
N PHE A 387 32.67 -9.16 18.01
CA PHE A 387 32.09 -8.27 16.99
C PHE A 387 33.11 -7.72 15.99
N MET A 388 34.41 -7.95 16.17
CA MET A 388 35.43 -7.49 15.23
C MET A 388 35.19 -7.94 13.78
N ALA A 389 34.79 -9.21 13.57
CA ALA A 389 34.53 -9.73 12.23
C ALA A 389 33.20 -9.19 11.65
N PRO A 390 32.06 -9.22 12.38
CA PRO A 390 30.84 -8.54 11.95
C PRO A 390 31.02 -7.08 11.57
N THR A 391 31.74 -6.29 12.38
CA THR A 391 32.01 -4.89 12.06
C THR A 391 32.86 -4.74 10.79
N GLN A 392 33.82 -5.65 10.55
CA GLN A 392 34.61 -5.66 9.30
C GLN A 392 33.75 -6.00 8.08
N ASN A 393 32.81 -6.93 8.22
CA ASN A 393 31.88 -7.31 7.15
C ASN A 393 30.96 -6.12 6.79
N LEU A 394 30.38 -5.45 7.78
CA LEU A 394 29.57 -4.24 7.57
C LEU A 394 30.39 -3.10 6.96
N ASN A 395 31.63 -2.88 7.42
CA ASN A 395 32.52 -1.86 6.86
C ASN A 395 32.76 -2.06 5.35
N GLN A 396 32.77 -3.31 4.85
CA GLN A 396 32.86 -3.56 3.41
C GLN A 396 31.57 -3.21 2.68
N LEU A 397 30.42 -3.48 3.28
CA LEU A 397 29.10 -3.18 2.72
C LEU A 397 28.85 -1.67 2.66
N MET A 398 29.17 -0.92 3.72
CA MET A 398 28.82 0.50 3.83
C MET A 398 29.88 1.49 3.35
N GLY A 399 31.08 1.01 3.03
CA GLY A 399 32.15 1.83 2.45
C GLY A 399 31.74 2.65 1.21
N PRO A 400 31.01 2.09 0.22
CA PRO A 400 30.49 2.84 -0.92
C PRO A 400 29.55 3.99 -0.55
N PHE A 401 28.88 3.92 0.60
CA PHE A 401 27.98 4.95 1.13
C PHE A 401 28.71 5.96 2.03
N GLY A 402 30.05 5.91 2.07
CA GLY A 402 30.87 6.87 2.80
C GLY A 402 30.88 6.68 4.32
N MET A 403 30.50 5.50 4.81
CA MET A 403 30.40 5.17 6.23
C MET A 403 31.41 4.11 6.66
N SER A 404 31.92 4.20 7.89
CA SER A 404 32.68 3.10 8.52
C SER A 404 32.54 3.11 10.05
N LEU A 405 32.33 1.95 10.65
CA LEU A 405 32.24 1.72 12.09
C LEU A 405 33.63 1.68 12.71
N THR A 406 33.73 2.30 13.87
CA THR A 406 34.93 2.40 14.68
C THR A 406 34.62 2.21 16.16
N ASN A 407 35.67 2.16 16.98
CA ASN A 407 35.56 2.04 18.43
C ASN A 407 34.69 3.15 19.01
N GLY A 408 33.67 2.74 19.76
CA GLY A 408 32.78 3.63 20.48
C GLY A 408 32.94 3.52 21.99
N ALA A 409 31.82 3.34 22.67
CA ALA A 409 31.77 3.27 24.11
C ALA A 409 30.92 2.08 24.58
N PHE A 410 31.53 1.27 25.44
CA PHE A 410 30.84 0.17 26.13
C PHE A 410 30.05 0.69 27.34
N THR A 411 29.06 1.53 27.06
CA THR A 411 28.16 2.15 28.04
C THR A 411 26.74 2.22 27.48
N THR A 412 25.80 2.51 28.36
CA THR A 412 24.42 2.81 28.04
C THR A 412 24.18 4.32 28.16
N THR A 413 23.50 4.94 27.19
CA THR A 413 23.09 6.35 27.29
C THR A 413 21.97 6.67 26.31
N THR A 414 21.21 7.72 26.63
CA THR A 414 20.34 8.42 25.68
C THR A 414 21.16 9.47 24.93
N PHE A 415 21.03 9.48 23.61
CA PHE A 415 21.55 10.51 22.73
C PHE A 415 20.46 11.56 22.56
N THR A 416 20.74 12.81 22.90
CA THR A 416 19.77 13.93 22.75
C THR A 416 20.23 14.97 21.73
N ASP A 417 21.47 14.85 21.23
CA ASP A 417 22.02 15.76 20.23
C ASP A 417 21.81 15.16 18.84
N PHE A 418 20.90 15.74 18.06
CA PHE A 418 20.61 15.30 16.70
C PHE A 418 20.44 16.46 15.72
N ASN A 419 20.67 16.17 14.43
CA ASN A 419 20.30 17.05 13.33
C ASN A 419 18.84 16.79 12.93
N ILE A 420 18.11 17.85 12.58
CA ILE A 420 16.76 17.75 12.03
C ILE A 420 16.84 16.94 10.74
N HIS A 421 16.14 15.82 10.71
CA HIS A 421 16.11 14.88 9.60
C HIS A 421 14.76 14.16 9.64
N PRO A 422 14.21 13.68 8.51
CA PRO A 422 12.96 12.90 8.49
C PRO A 422 12.89 11.79 9.54
N THR A 423 14.03 11.16 9.83
CA THR A 423 14.08 10.06 10.80
C THR A 423 13.95 10.51 12.26
N THR A 424 14.07 11.80 12.58
CA THR A 424 13.99 12.33 13.95
C THR A 424 12.64 12.98 14.28
N GLU A 425 11.66 12.90 13.39
CA GLU A 425 10.31 13.42 13.62
C GLU A 425 9.66 12.85 14.90
N GLY A 426 9.26 13.72 15.82
CA GLY A 426 8.71 13.30 17.11
C GLY A 426 9.71 12.67 18.08
N CYS A 427 11.02 12.67 17.77
CA CYS A 427 12.05 12.16 18.67
C CYS A 427 12.67 13.28 19.52
N THR A 428 12.94 12.95 20.78
CA THR A 428 13.67 13.76 21.76
C THR A 428 14.93 13.07 22.26
N GLY A 429 15.02 11.74 22.15
CA GLY A 429 16.21 10.98 22.47
C GLY A 429 16.24 9.57 21.87
N LEU A 430 17.47 9.10 21.57
CA LEU A 430 17.73 7.75 21.09
C LEU A 430 18.53 6.97 22.13
N TYR A 431 17.96 5.88 22.64
CA TYR A 431 18.61 5.02 23.62
C TYR A 431 19.55 4.01 22.95
N LEU A 432 20.85 4.09 23.25
CA LEU A 432 21.87 3.14 22.78
C LEU A 432 22.55 2.41 23.94
N ASN A 433 22.94 1.15 23.72
CA ASN A 433 23.62 0.32 24.70
C ASN A 433 24.80 -0.43 24.07
N ALA A 434 26.01 -0.13 24.55
CA ALA A 434 27.27 -0.64 24.01
C ALA A 434 27.36 -0.33 22.51
N TYR A 435 27.68 0.92 22.17
CA TYR A 435 27.61 1.41 20.80
C TYR A 435 29.00 1.74 20.25
N GLY A 436 29.18 1.57 18.94
CA GLY A 436 30.31 2.08 18.18
C GLY A 436 30.20 3.57 17.84
N TYR A 437 31.12 4.08 17.03
CA TYR A 437 30.97 5.37 16.34
C TYR A 437 31.18 5.21 14.84
N LEU A 438 30.57 6.10 14.05
CA LEU A 438 30.70 6.17 12.61
C LEU A 438 31.68 7.25 12.19
N ASN A 439 32.67 6.88 11.38
CA ASN A 439 33.35 7.84 10.52
C ASN A 439 32.55 8.01 9.24
N ILE A 440 32.23 9.25 8.91
CA ILE A 440 31.49 9.63 7.70
C ILE A 440 32.37 10.44 6.74
N THR A 441 32.10 10.32 5.43
CA THR A 441 32.84 11.02 4.37
C THR A 441 31.90 11.47 3.24
N GLY A 442 32.34 12.43 2.43
CA GLY A 442 31.54 12.90 1.29
C GLY A 442 30.30 13.67 1.74
N THR A 443 29.13 13.32 1.19
CA THR A 443 27.84 13.94 1.53
C THR A 443 26.98 13.06 2.46
N THR A 444 27.60 12.13 3.18
CA THR A 444 26.92 11.38 4.24
C THR A 444 26.70 12.30 5.43
N GLU A 445 25.50 12.29 5.98
CA GLU A 445 25.05 13.18 7.05
C GLU A 445 25.08 12.47 8.40
N ALA A 446 25.49 13.18 9.45
CA ALA A 446 25.33 12.71 10.83
C ALA A 446 23.90 12.99 11.30
N ILE A 447 23.23 12.02 11.90
CA ILE A 447 21.88 12.19 12.46
C ILE A 447 21.96 12.34 13.97
N TRP A 448 22.43 11.30 14.67
CA TRP A 448 22.60 11.30 16.12
C TRP A 448 24.07 11.39 16.49
N THR A 449 24.41 12.34 17.36
CA THR A 449 25.78 12.59 17.81
C THR A 449 25.88 12.60 19.33
N TYR A 450 27.10 12.44 19.87
CA TYR A 450 27.31 12.48 21.31
C TYR A 450 28.57 13.23 21.73
N GLY A 451 28.37 14.18 22.64
CA GLY A 451 29.43 14.87 23.36
C GLY A 451 30.18 15.93 22.53
N PRO A 452 31.15 16.61 23.15
CA PRO A 452 31.79 17.81 22.59
C PRO A 452 32.72 17.53 21.39
N ALA A 453 32.88 16.26 20.99
CA ALA A 453 33.70 15.84 19.87
C ALA A 453 32.86 15.45 18.63
N GLU A 454 31.54 15.63 18.68
CA GLU A 454 30.60 15.29 17.60
C GLU A 454 30.73 13.82 17.16
N ASN A 455 30.85 12.88 18.11
CA ASN A 455 30.96 11.48 17.75
C ASN A 455 29.62 11.00 17.17
N VAL A 456 29.64 10.55 15.92
CA VAL A 456 28.43 10.14 15.18
C VAL A 456 28.05 8.72 15.59
N ALA A 457 26.83 8.51 16.08
CA ALA A 457 26.29 7.17 16.34
C ALA A 457 25.32 6.71 15.26
N VAL A 458 24.66 7.64 14.56
CA VAL A 458 23.80 7.32 13.43
C VAL A 458 24.10 8.26 12.28
N ALA A 459 24.19 7.71 11.07
CA ALA A 459 24.43 8.48 9.86
C ALA A 459 23.44 8.06 8.76
N ALA A 460 23.11 9.02 7.90
CA ALA A 460 22.20 8.84 6.78
C ALA A 460 22.88 9.22 5.45
N LYS A 461 22.41 8.60 4.38
CA LYS A 461 22.87 8.86 3.02
C LYS A 461 21.76 8.62 2.01
N GLU A 462 21.46 9.64 1.22
CA GLU A 462 20.79 9.45 -0.06
C GLU A 462 21.79 8.98 -1.11
N TYR A 463 21.45 7.93 -1.85
CA TYR A 463 22.35 7.28 -2.79
C TYR A 463 21.61 6.84 -4.05
N GLY A 464 21.81 7.57 -5.15
CA GLY A 464 21.00 7.40 -6.35
C GLY A 464 19.55 7.78 -6.03
N ASN A 465 18.61 6.88 -6.30
CA ASN A 465 17.20 7.03 -5.95
C ASN A 465 16.83 6.38 -4.60
N GLY A 466 17.76 5.70 -3.93
CA GLY A 466 17.54 5.02 -2.65
C GLY A 466 18.20 5.70 -1.46
N ARG A 467 18.04 5.12 -0.28
CA ARG A 467 18.48 5.70 0.99
C ARG A 467 19.16 4.68 1.90
N VAL A 468 20.09 5.13 2.74
CA VAL A 468 20.84 4.30 3.68
C VAL A 468 20.90 4.97 5.04
N ILE A 469 20.50 4.27 6.09
CA ILE A 469 20.80 4.60 7.49
C ILE A 469 21.76 3.57 8.05
N CYS A 470 22.79 4.03 8.76
CA CYS A 470 23.63 3.17 9.58
C CYS A 470 23.56 3.60 11.04
N THR A 471 23.24 2.66 11.94
CA THR A 471 23.34 2.82 13.39
C THR A 471 24.57 2.10 13.90
N ALA A 472 25.28 2.70 14.85
CA ALA A 472 26.48 2.12 15.45
C ALA A 472 26.19 1.12 16.58
N ASP A 473 24.92 0.79 16.77
CA ASP A 473 24.43 -0.17 17.76
C ASP A 473 23.41 -1.11 17.08
N ILE A 474 23.45 -2.39 17.44
CA ILE A 474 22.45 -3.41 17.06
C ILE A 474 21.37 -3.54 18.13
N ASN A 475 21.65 -3.09 19.34
CA ASN A 475 20.83 -3.33 20.50
C ASN A 475 19.64 -2.35 20.58
N TRP A 476 19.71 -1.17 19.96
CA TRP A 476 18.72 -0.09 20.17
C TRP A 476 17.28 -0.49 19.85
N PHE A 477 17.07 -1.33 18.83
CA PHE A 477 15.75 -1.82 18.44
C PHE A 477 15.54 -3.30 18.78
N GLN A 478 16.40 -3.88 19.62
CA GLN A 478 16.13 -5.20 20.18
C GLN A 478 15.03 -5.10 21.24
N ASP A 479 14.28 -6.18 21.46
CA ASP A 479 13.06 -6.19 22.30
C ASP A 479 13.28 -5.55 23.69
N SER A 480 14.43 -5.79 24.33
CA SER A 480 14.72 -5.23 25.66
C SER A 480 15.00 -3.72 25.70
N TYR A 481 15.23 -3.08 24.54
CA TYR A 481 15.63 -1.68 24.45
C TYR A 481 14.79 -0.84 23.49
N ILE A 482 14.01 -1.45 22.59
CA ILE A 482 13.11 -0.72 21.69
C ILE A 482 12.04 0.07 22.47
N ILE A 483 11.70 -0.40 23.68
CA ILE A 483 10.76 0.27 24.60
C ILE A 483 11.33 1.53 25.28
N ASN A 484 12.63 1.83 25.13
CA ASN A 484 13.27 2.94 25.83
C ASN A 484 13.32 4.19 24.95
N ASP A 485 13.18 5.36 25.59
CA ASP A 485 13.14 6.67 24.95
C ASP A 485 12.24 6.66 23.69
N ASP A 486 12.72 7.17 22.57
CA ASP A 486 11.94 7.25 21.33
C ASP A 486 12.30 6.14 20.32
N ASN A 487 12.86 5.01 20.78
CA ASN A 487 13.37 3.97 19.88
C ASN A 487 12.26 3.36 18.99
N TYR A 488 11.04 3.18 19.50
CA TYR A 488 9.88 2.81 18.67
C TYR A 488 9.61 3.86 17.58
N GLN A 489 9.49 5.13 17.95
CA GLN A 489 9.25 6.21 16.98
C GLN A 489 10.38 6.25 15.93
N TYR A 490 11.63 6.08 16.37
CA TYR A 490 12.79 6.16 15.50
C TYR A 490 12.84 5.03 14.46
N ILE A 491 12.48 3.78 14.82
CA ILE A 491 12.42 2.69 13.83
C ILE A 491 11.29 2.91 12.80
N LEU A 492 10.15 3.46 13.22
CA LEU A 492 9.08 3.84 12.29
C LEU A 492 9.51 4.94 11.34
N ASN A 493 10.16 5.99 11.85
CA ASN A 493 10.62 7.08 11.00
C ASN A 493 11.70 6.61 10.02
N ILE A 494 12.58 5.70 10.44
CA ILE A 494 13.54 5.03 9.54
C ILE A 494 12.79 4.25 8.46
N ALA A 495 11.84 3.40 8.81
CA ALA A 495 11.09 2.61 7.85
C ALA A 495 10.32 3.51 6.86
N ASN A 496 9.70 4.58 7.35
CA ASN A 496 9.00 5.56 6.54
C ASN A 496 9.95 6.29 5.58
N TRP A 497 11.06 6.84 6.07
CA TRP A 497 12.02 7.55 5.22
C TRP A 497 12.69 6.61 4.21
N LEU A 498 13.10 5.41 4.61
CA LEU A 498 13.75 4.45 3.72
C LEU A 498 12.80 3.90 2.64
N SER A 499 11.57 3.55 2.98
CA SER A 499 10.59 3.04 2.00
C SER A 499 10.08 4.08 1.02
N SER A 500 10.13 5.36 1.39
CA SER A 500 9.60 6.46 0.58
C SER A 500 10.66 7.10 -0.34
N ALA A 501 11.72 6.37 -0.69
CA ALA A 501 12.84 6.91 -1.46
C ALA A 501 12.44 7.36 -2.88
N THR A 502 11.43 6.70 -3.45
CA THR A 502 10.85 6.98 -4.77
C THR A 502 9.44 7.56 -4.69
N ALA A 503 8.99 7.97 -3.50
CA ALA A 503 7.66 8.53 -3.31
C ALA A 503 7.53 9.88 -4.03
N GLU A 504 6.40 10.07 -4.71
CA GLU A 504 6.03 11.33 -5.37
C GLU A 504 4.88 12.04 -4.65
N VAL A 505 4.31 11.40 -3.62
CA VAL A 505 3.23 11.91 -2.80
C VAL A 505 3.73 12.17 -1.38
N LEU A 506 3.49 13.38 -0.89
CA LEU A 506 3.63 13.73 0.53
C LEU A 506 2.25 13.67 1.17
N ILE A 507 2.14 13.04 2.34
CA ILE A 507 0.95 13.16 3.17
C ILE A 507 1.28 13.78 4.52
N TYR A 508 0.40 14.66 4.99
CA TYR A 508 0.31 15.10 6.38
C TYR A 508 -0.92 14.46 7.01
N VAL A 509 -0.75 13.82 8.16
CA VAL A 509 -1.84 13.21 8.93
C VAL A 509 -1.73 13.56 10.41
N ASP A 510 -2.85 13.83 11.08
CA ASP A 510 -2.86 14.06 12.52
C ASP A 510 -4.02 13.39 13.28
N ASP A 511 -4.73 12.46 12.63
CA ASP A 511 -5.83 11.72 13.23
C ASP A 511 -5.36 10.90 14.45
N VAL A 512 -5.60 11.46 15.63
CA VAL A 512 -5.28 10.83 16.92
C VAL A 512 -6.28 9.76 17.34
N TRP A 513 -7.38 9.58 16.61
CA TRP A 513 -8.40 8.57 16.87
C TRP A 513 -8.18 7.29 16.05
N ALA A 514 -7.42 7.35 14.96
CA ALA A 514 -6.93 6.16 14.27
C ALA A 514 -6.05 5.28 15.18
N PRO A 515 -6.00 3.96 14.96
CA PRO A 515 -5.09 3.07 15.70
C PRO A 515 -3.62 3.51 15.62
N SER A 516 -3.24 4.08 14.47
CA SER A 516 -2.00 4.82 14.25
C SER A 516 -2.14 5.69 13.00
N PHE A 517 -1.24 6.67 12.82
CA PHE A 517 -1.15 7.49 11.61
C PHE A 517 -0.92 6.70 10.32
N TYR A 518 -0.53 5.42 10.41
CA TYR A 518 -0.33 4.54 9.25
C TYR A 518 -1.54 3.66 8.94
N LYS A 519 -2.58 3.72 9.77
CA LYS A 519 -3.79 2.87 9.69
C LYS A 519 -5.09 3.68 9.65
N GLY A 520 -5.01 5.00 9.46
CA GLY A 520 -6.16 5.84 9.13
C GLY A 520 -6.68 5.60 7.70
N ALA A 521 -7.85 6.16 7.39
CA ALA A 521 -8.53 5.94 6.10
C ALA A 521 -7.65 6.36 4.89
N LEU A 522 -6.99 7.52 4.97
CA LEU A 522 -6.09 8.01 3.91
C LEU A 522 -4.88 7.08 3.65
N PRO A 523 -4.03 6.75 4.65
CA PRO A 523 -2.95 5.77 4.46
C PRO A 523 -3.44 4.43 3.90
N LEU A 524 -4.58 3.92 4.38
CA LEU A 524 -5.15 2.67 3.88
C LEU A 524 -5.56 2.77 2.41
N ALA A 525 -6.16 3.89 1.98
CA ALA A 525 -6.52 4.13 0.59
C ALA A 525 -5.27 4.16 -0.32
N LEU A 526 -4.20 4.85 0.10
CA LEU A 526 -2.93 4.88 -0.63
C LEU A 526 -2.29 3.49 -0.74
N ASN A 527 -2.29 2.72 0.35
CA ASN A 527 -1.77 1.36 0.37
C ASN A 527 -2.56 0.42 -0.55
N ASP A 528 -3.89 0.57 -0.60
CA ASP A 528 -4.75 -0.23 -1.48
C ASP A 528 -4.53 0.11 -2.97
N LEU A 529 -4.23 1.38 -3.28
CA LEU A 529 -3.86 1.84 -4.62
C LEU A 529 -2.41 1.50 -5.01
N GLY A 530 -1.59 1.03 -4.08
CA GLY A 530 -0.16 0.79 -4.30
C GLY A 530 0.64 2.07 -4.60
N VAL A 531 0.20 3.22 -4.06
CA VAL A 531 0.87 4.50 -4.24
C VAL A 531 1.99 4.62 -3.21
N ASN A 532 3.23 4.83 -3.64
CA ASN A 532 4.33 5.14 -2.72
C ASN A 532 4.21 6.59 -2.23
N TYR A 533 4.25 6.79 -0.91
CA TYR A 533 4.12 8.09 -0.26
C TYR A 533 5.09 8.23 0.92
N TYR A 534 5.50 9.47 1.18
CA TYR A 534 6.15 9.86 2.43
C TYR A 534 5.11 10.44 3.39
N LEU A 535 5.12 9.98 4.64
CA LEU A 535 4.22 10.44 5.70
C LEU A 535 4.97 11.39 6.64
N THR A 536 4.39 12.54 6.93
CA THR A 536 4.72 13.38 8.09
C THR A 536 3.45 13.56 8.92
N SER A 537 3.59 13.83 10.20
CA SER A 537 2.46 13.82 11.13
C SER A 537 2.53 14.92 12.18
N GLY A 538 1.40 15.16 12.83
CA GLY A 538 1.20 16.22 13.83
C GLY A 538 1.99 16.09 15.14
N TYR A 539 3.13 15.39 15.21
CA TYR A 539 4.00 15.41 16.41
C TYR A 539 4.63 16.80 16.70
N ASP A 540 4.27 17.81 15.91
CA ASP A 540 4.66 19.22 15.99
C ASP A 540 4.18 19.95 17.27
N PHE A 541 3.65 19.22 18.27
CA PHE A 541 3.31 19.76 19.59
C PHE A 541 4.50 20.33 20.38
N VAL A 542 5.73 20.16 19.86
CA VAL A 542 6.98 20.54 20.54
C VAL A 542 7.65 21.70 19.80
N ASP A 543 6.94 22.82 19.61
CA ASP A 543 7.33 24.25 19.48
C ASP A 543 8.67 24.68 18.80
N GLU A 544 9.45 23.78 18.19
CA GLU A 544 10.79 24.06 17.68
C GLU A 544 11.10 23.39 16.33
N HIS A 545 10.31 22.40 15.88
CA HIS A 545 10.61 21.62 14.67
C HIS A 545 9.40 21.41 13.76
N ALA A 546 9.18 22.37 12.84
CA ALA A 546 8.15 22.34 11.80
C ALA A 546 8.36 21.21 10.76
N TYR A 547 8.16 19.95 11.14
CA TYR A 547 8.46 18.78 10.30
C TYR A 547 7.61 18.71 9.04
N PHE A 548 6.37 19.21 9.07
CA PHE A 548 5.56 19.33 7.86
C PHE A 548 6.21 20.29 6.86
N ASN A 549 6.55 21.52 7.29
CA ASN A 549 7.22 22.52 6.44
C ASN A 549 8.56 21.99 5.92
N TYR A 550 9.34 21.36 6.79
CA TYR A 550 10.60 20.73 6.42
C TYR A 550 10.37 19.66 5.33
N SER A 551 9.44 18.74 5.53
CA SER A 551 9.10 17.67 4.57
C SER A 551 8.54 18.20 3.24
N LEU A 552 7.70 19.24 3.29
CA LEU A 552 7.13 19.91 2.12
C LEU A 552 8.23 20.50 1.21
N ASN A 553 9.30 21.00 1.81
CA ASN A 553 10.42 21.64 1.11
C ASN A 553 11.63 20.71 0.90
N LEU A 554 11.61 19.50 1.45
CA LEU A 554 12.74 18.57 1.37
C LEU A 554 12.91 17.99 -0.02
N TYR A 555 11.79 17.66 -0.68
CA TYR A 555 11.76 17.07 -2.02
C TYR A 555 10.75 17.80 -2.92
N SER A 556 10.72 17.44 -4.20
CA SER A 556 9.67 17.88 -5.12
C SER A 556 8.55 16.85 -5.14
N TRP A 557 7.35 17.27 -4.73
CA TRP A 557 6.17 16.41 -4.64
C TRP A 557 5.23 16.64 -5.82
N ASP A 558 4.81 15.57 -6.50
CA ASP A 558 3.78 15.64 -7.54
C ASP A 558 2.42 15.97 -6.94
N MET A 559 2.19 15.50 -5.71
CA MET A 559 0.97 15.74 -4.95
C MET A 559 1.26 15.84 -3.45
N VAL A 560 0.58 16.75 -2.78
CA VAL A 560 0.52 16.86 -1.32
C VAL A 560 -0.92 16.55 -0.90
N VAL A 561 -1.09 15.68 0.07
CA VAL A 561 -2.39 15.39 0.70
C VAL A 561 -2.32 15.78 2.16
N ILE A 562 -3.24 16.60 2.62
CA ILE A 562 -3.31 17.05 4.00
C ILE A 562 -4.61 16.51 4.59
N ASP A 563 -4.48 15.76 5.67
CA ASP A 563 -5.58 15.26 6.47
C ASP A 563 -5.37 15.72 7.91
N CYS A 564 -6.12 16.75 8.30
CA CYS A 564 -5.89 17.49 9.53
C CYS A 564 -7.16 17.56 10.40
N PRO A 565 -7.71 16.42 10.86
CA PRO A 565 -8.90 16.41 11.70
C PRO A 565 -8.69 16.86 13.16
N ASN A 566 -7.45 17.12 13.62
CA ASN A 566 -7.20 17.38 15.04
C ASN A 566 -6.34 18.63 15.35
N HIS A 567 -5.44 19.08 14.48
CA HIS A 567 -4.42 20.09 14.82
C HIS A 567 -4.80 21.53 14.46
N PHE A 568 -4.92 22.36 15.50
CA PHE A 568 -5.06 23.82 15.45
C PHE A 568 -3.73 24.56 15.20
N GLY A 569 -2.85 24.03 14.35
CA GLY A 569 -1.54 24.65 14.04
C GLY A 569 -1.15 24.60 12.56
N LEU A 570 -2.01 24.03 11.71
CA LEU A 570 -1.79 24.03 10.27
C LEU A 570 -1.79 25.46 9.68
N GLU A 571 -2.42 26.42 10.38
CA GLU A 571 -2.45 27.81 9.97
C GLU A 571 -1.06 28.46 9.85
N TYR A 572 -0.06 27.95 10.56
CA TYR A 572 1.31 28.44 10.47
C TYR A 572 2.01 28.08 9.16
N TYR A 573 1.41 27.20 8.35
CA TYR A 573 1.98 26.66 7.12
C TYR A 573 1.19 27.04 5.85
N LEU A 574 0.17 27.91 5.97
CA LEU A 574 -0.68 28.28 4.83
C LEU A 574 0.08 29.02 3.73
N ASP A 575 1.09 29.82 4.08
CA ASP A 575 1.98 30.50 3.12
C ASP A 575 2.79 29.47 2.32
N GLU A 576 3.36 28.45 2.97
CA GLU A 576 4.12 27.39 2.29
C GLU A 576 3.23 26.48 1.43
N ILE A 577 2.01 26.21 1.88
CA ILE A 577 1.00 25.47 1.08
C ILE A 577 0.61 26.32 -0.15
N GLU A 578 0.41 27.62 0.00
CA GLU A 578 0.13 28.53 -1.12
C GLU A 578 1.29 28.53 -2.13
N ASP A 579 2.53 28.64 -1.66
CA ASP A 579 3.73 28.60 -2.52
C ASP A 579 3.82 27.28 -3.31
N TYR A 580 3.47 26.15 -2.70
CA TYR A 580 3.40 24.85 -3.37
C TYR A 580 2.35 24.83 -4.49
N VAL A 581 1.14 25.35 -4.22
CA VAL A 581 0.06 25.46 -5.21
C VAL A 581 0.45 26.40 -6.36
N ASP A 582 1.05 27.55 -6.05
CA ASP A 582 1.54 28.51 -7.05
C ASP A 582 2.69 27.95 -7.90
N GLY A 583 3.47 27.03 -7.34
CA GLY A 583 4.45 26.22 -8.06
C GLY A 583 3.84 25.23 -9.07
N GLY A 584 2.52 25.04 -9.05
CA GLY A 584 1.78 24.11 -9.93
C GLY A 584 1.59 22.71 -9.34
N GLY A 585 1.85 22.55 -8.04
CA GLY A 585 1.63 21.34 -7.26
C GLY A 585 0.16 20.88 -7.28
N ARG A 586 -0.07 19.62 -6.89
CA ARG A 586 -1.44 19.09 -6.71
C ARG A 586 -1.74 18.99 -5.22
N LEU A 587 -2.88 19.51 -4.79
CA LEU A 587 -3.27 19.51 -3.38
C LEU A 587 -4.61 18.80 -3.20
N ILE A 588 -4.66 17.85 -2.27
CA ILE A 588 -5.91 17.46 -1.61
C ILE A 588 -5.79 17.91 -0.15
N MET A 589 -6.78 18.59 0.38
CA MET A 589 -6.73 19.11 1.76
C MET A 589 -8.07 18.91 2.45
N SER A 590 -8.06 18.19 3.57
CA SER A 590 -9.14 18.04 4.54
C SER A 590 -8.78 18.84 5.78
N TRP A 591 -9.48 19.95 6.03
CA TRP A 591 -9.24 20.81 7.19
C TRP A 591 -10.48 21.59 7.59
N PHE A 592 -10.75 21.62 8.90
CA PHE A 592 -11.98 22.16 9.46
C PHE A 592 -11.89 23.65 9.82
N ASP A 593 -10.68 24.18 9.99
CA ASP A 593 -10.42 25.42 10.75
C ASP A 593 -9.95 26.58 9.84
N ALA A 594 -10.52 26.67 8.63
CA ALA A 594 -10.21 27.75 7.68
C ALA A 594 -10.69 29.12 8.18
N ASP A 595 -11.66 29.16 9.09
CA ASP A 595 -12.21 30.36 9.72
C ASP A 595 -11.16 31.15 10.54
N LEU A 596 -10.16 30.50 11.14
CA LEU A 596 -9.03 31.14 11.82
C LEU A 596 -8.28 32.11 10.90
N ASN A 597 -8.23 31.78 9.61
CA ASN A 597 -7.59 32.56 8.56
C ASN A 597 -8.51 32.76 7.37
N ALA A 598 -9.76 33.15 7.63
CA ALA A 598 -10.82 33.29 6.63
C ALA A 598 -10.46 34.16 5.39
N THR A 599 -9.46 35.04 5.51
CA THR A 599 -9.01 35.92 4.42
C THR A 599 -7.65 35.53 3.81
N HIS A 600 -7.15 34.32 4.08
CA HIS A 600 -5.88 33.85 3.53
C HIS A 600 -5.96 33.75 1.99
N PRO A 601 -4.94 34.21 1.23
CA PRO A 601 -4.99 34.19 -0.24
C PRO A 601 -5.08 32.78 -0.84
N LEU A 602 -4.57 31.75 -0.13
CA LEU A 602 -4.74 30.34 -0.48
C LEU A 602 -6.17 29.99 -0.90
N TRP A 603 -7.21 30.46 -0.20
CA TRP A 603 -8.61 30.11 -0.51
C TRP A 603 -9.01 30.50 -1.94
N GLU A 604 -8.61 31.70 -2.39
CA GLU A 604 -8.87 32.15 -3.76
C GLU A 604 -8.16 31.24 -4.78
N LYS A 605 -6.96 30.74 -4.45
CA LYS A 605 -6.21 29.79 -5.30
C LYS A 605 -6.89 28.43 -5.40
N LEU A 606 -7.50 27.97 -4.31
CA LEU A 606 -8.31 26.75 -4.28
C LEU A 606 -9.68 26.95 -4.96
N GLY A 607 -10.01 28.18 -5.37
CA GLY A 607 -11.23 28.52 -6.09
C GLY A 607 -12.41 28.80 -5.17
N MET A 608 -12.17 29.25 -3.94
CA MET A 608 -13.20 29.46 -2.93
C MET A 608 -12.96 30.69 -2.05
N GLU A 609 -14.02 31.14 -1.38
CA GLU A 609 -13.99 32.16 -0.33
C GLU A 609 -14.71 31.61 0.90
N TYR A 610 -14.11 31.75 2.08
CA TYR A 610 -14.74 31.36 3.34
C TYR A 610 -16.10 32.03 3.51
N SER A 611 -17.13 31.25 3.83
CA SER A 611 -18.51 31.72 3.95
C SER A 611 -19.10 31.57 5.35
N GLY A 612 -18.51 30.73 6.20
CA GLY A 612 -18.95 30.53 7.57
C GLY A 612 -18.51 29.18 8.12
N ASP A 613 -18.66 29.04 9.43
CA ASP A 613 -18.40 27.84 10.21
C ASP A 613 -19.69 27.00 10.33
N TYR A 614 -19.52 25.70 10.48
CA TYR A 614 -20.58 24.74 10.77
C TYR A 614 -20.26 23.80 11.93
N THR A 615 -20.60 24.22 13.15
CA THR A 615 -20.34 23.49 14.41
C THR A 615 -21.37 22.40 14.78
N THR A 616 -22.14 21.84 13.83
CA THR A 616 -23.23 20.88 14.18
C THR A 616 -23.40 19.69 13.24
N GLY A 617 -22.55 18.66 13.32
CA GLY A 617 -22.56 17.38 12.56
C GLY A 617 -23.74 17.09 11.62
N PRO A 618 -23.87 17.83 10.50
CA PRO A 618 -24.92 17.60 9.53
C PRO A 618 -24.49 16.49 8.56
N PRO A 619 -25.43 15.93 7.80
CA PRO A 619 -25.07 15.11 6.66
C PRO A 619 -24.28 15.93 5.63
N LEU A 620 -23.29 15.30 5.00
CA LEU A 620 -22.66 15.81 3.77
C LEU A 620 -23.61 15.53 2.61
N TYR A 621 -24.23 16.54 2.00
CA TYR A 621 -25.11 16.35 0.85
C TYR A 621 -24.32 16.38 -0.46
N ILE A 622 -24.50 15.32 -1.25
CA ILE A 622 -23.84 15.15 -2.56
C ILE A 622 -24.68 15.87 -3.63
N TRP A 623 -24.10 16.88 -4.28
CA TRP A 623 -24.79 17.69 -5.29
C TRP A 623 -24.62 17.14 -6.71
N ASP A 624 -23.51 16.47 -6.98
CA ASP A 624 -23.27 15.74 -8.23
C ASP A 624 -22.94 14.28 -7.94
N THR A 625 -23.99 13.45 -7.79
CA THR A 625 -23.86 12.00 -7.54
C THR A 625 -23.25 11.23 -8.72
N THR A 626 -22.97 11.89 -9.84
CA THR A 626 -22.38 11.25 -11.05
C THR A 626 -20.91 11.60 -11.24
N HIS A 627 -20.35 12.43 -10.36
CA HIS A 627 -18.95 12.83 -10.43
C HIS A 627 -18.03 11.69 -9.98
N ASP A 628 -16.85 11.58 -10.60
CA ASP A 628 -15.89 10.49 -10.37
C ASP A 628 -15.49 10.33 -8.89
N ILE A 629 -15.51 11.41 -8.09
CA ILE A 629 -15.22 11.32 -6.64
C ILE A 629 -16.24 10.49 -5.85
N PHE A 630 -17.42 10.24 -6.41
CA PHE A 630 -18.48 9.42 -5.81
C PHE A 630 -18.77 8.14 -6.60
N THR A 631 -18.06 7.91 -7.70
CA THR A 631 -18.34 6.78 -8.59
C THR A 631 -17.11 5.94 -8.95
N THR A 632 -15.89 6.39 -8.66
CA THR A 632 -14.68 5.68 -9.11
C THR A 632 -13.48 5.87 -8.17
N PRO A 633 -12.84 4.77 -7.72
CA PRO A 633 -13.18 3.37 -7.99
C PRO A 633 -14.39 2.82 -7.20
N HIS A 634 -14.83 3.53 -6.16
CA HIS A 634 -15.97 3.14 -5.33
C HIS A 634 -17.22 3.89 -5.75
N ASP A 635 -18.29 3.13 -6.02
CA ASP A 635 -19.58 3.66 -6.44
C ASP A 635 -20.53 3.76 -5.25
N PHE A 636 -20.75 4.98 -4.78
CA PHE A 636 -21.66 5.31 -3.68
C PHE A 636 -23.15 5.08 -4.04
N GLY A 637 -23.45 4.40 -5.15
CA GLY A 637 -24.80 3.94 -5.50
C GLY A 637 -25.81 5.05 -5.78
N GLY A 638 -25.33 6.28 -6.00
CA GLY A 638 -26.17 7.47 -6.15
C GLY A 638 -26.87 7.93 -4.88
N ILE A 639 -26.36 7.59 -3.68
CA ILE A 639 -26.82 8.21 -2.44
C ILE A 639 -26.66 9.74 -2.55
N THR A 640 -27.55 10.46 -1.88
CA THR A 640 -27.58 11.94 -1.94
C THR A 640 -26.96 12.60 -0.71
N TYR A 641 -26.56 11.81 0.28
CA TYR A 641 -25.86 12.30 1.46
C TYR A 641 -25.10 11.18 2.18
N ILE A 642 -24.10 11.56 2.98
CA ILE A 642 -23.35 10.69 3.91
C ILE A 642 -23.53 11.25 5.32
N ASP A 643 -23.90 10.40 6.28
CA ASP A 643 -24.06 10.79 7.69
C ASP A 643 -22.74 10.56 8.46
N PRO A 644 -22.28 11.55 9.27
CA PRO A 644 -21.15 11.31 10.17
C PRO A 644 -21.57 10.35 11.31
N VAL A 645 -20.65 9.49 11.75
CA VAL A 645 -20.90 8.55 12.85
C VAL A 645 -20.67 9.18 14.22
N SER A 646 -19.86 10.23 14.27
CA SER A 646 -19.51 11.00 15.47
C SER A 646 -19.52 12.51 15.18
N SER A 647 -19.27 13.32 16.21
CA SER A 647 -19.19 14.78 16.12
C SER A 647 -17.88 15.23 16.77
N ALA A 648 -17.15 16.08 16.06
CA ALA A 648 -15.89 16.67 16.51
C ALA A 648 -16.11 17.98 17.29
N GLY A 649 -17.34 18.53 17.25
CA GLY A 649 -17.69 19.81 17.87
C GLY A 649 -17.44 21.01 16.96
N ASP A 650 -16.50 20.86 16.04
CA ASP A 650 -16.36 21.62 14.80
C ASP A 650 -16.23 20.59 13.68
N GLU A 651 -17.23 20.51 12.80
CA GLU A 651 -17.26 19.56 11.69
C GLU A 651 -16.74 20.18 10.39
N GLY A 652 -16.45 21.48 10.44
CA GLY A 652 -15.71 22.23 9.45
C GLY A 652 -16.51 23.26 8.65
N ASP A 653 -15.80 23.92 7.75
CA ASP A 653 -16.21 25.19 7.17
C ASP A 653 -16.96 25.08 5.84
N LYS A 654 -17.78 26.09 5.55
CA LYS A 654 -18.49 26.24 4.29
C LYS A 654 -17.99 27.41 3.46
N PHE A 655 -18.11 27.25 2.14
CA PHE A 655 -17.46 28.12 1.18
C PHE A 655 -18.40 28.65 0.11
N THR A 656 -18.13 29.87 -0.34
CA THR A 656 -18.62 30.40 -1.61
C THR A 656 -17.63 30.01 -2.70
N VAL A 657 -18.08 29.23 -3.68
CA VAL A 657 -17.24 28.81 -4.81
C VAL A 657 -17.06 29.96 -5.81
N LEU A 658 -15.82 30.19 -6.22
CA LEU A 658 -15.43 31.20 -7.18
C LEU A 658 -15.46 30.66 -8.62
N SER A 659 -15.39 31.56 -9.60
CA SER A 659 -15.25 31.14 -11.01
C SER A 659 -13.93 30.40 -11.21
N GLY A 660 -13.98 29.22 -11.84
CA GLY A 660 -12.80 28.36 -12.04
C GLY A 660 -12.73 27.16 -11.09
N ALA A 661 -13.78 26.94 -10.30
CA ALA A 661 -13.96 25.77 -9.46
C ALA A 661 -15.44 25.35 -9.41
N THR A 662 -15.69 24.14 -8.92
CA THR A 662 -17.00 23.52 -8.78
C THR A 662 -17.17 22.96 -7.37
N ALA A 663 -18.31 23.21 -6.72
CA ALA A 663 -18.69 22.48 -5.51
C ALA A 663 -19.38 21.16 -5.89
N LEU A 664 -18.90 20.07 -5.31
CA LEU A 664 -19.41 18.71 -5.56
C LEU A 664 -20.35 18.25 -4.43
N ALA A 665 -20.22 18.85 -3.25
CA ALA A 665 -21.06 18.59 -2.09
C ALA A 665 -21.18 19.84 -1.20
N GLY A 666 -22.13 19.81 -0.26
CA GLY A 666 -22.33 20.87 0.73
C GLY A 666 -23.30 20.50 1.86
N TYR A 667 -23.69 21.48 2.68
CA TYR A 667 -24.55 21.25 3.86
C TYR A 667 -26.06 21.32 3.61
N THR A 668 -26.46 21.50 2.36
CA THR A 668 -27.87 21.63 1.98
C THR A 668 -28.23 20.62 0.92
N VAL A 669 -29.50 20.21 0.86
CA VAL A 669 -29.99 19.18 -0.09
C VAL A 669 -29.73 19.54 -1.56
N ALA A 670 -29.63 20.83 -1.88
CA ALA A 670 -29.37 21.31 -3.23
C ALA A 670 -28.32 22.41 -3.19
N GLU A 671 -27.53 22.51 -4.26
CA GLU A 671 -26.49 23.51 -4.43
C GLU A 671 -26.99 24.91 -4.05
N THR A 672 -26.37 25.46 -3.00
CA THR A 672 -26.71 26.76 -2.42
C THR A 672 -25.44 27.56 -2.25
N ALA A 673 -25.44 28.82 -2.72
CA ALA A 673 -24.29 29.70 -2.61
C ALA A 673 -23.88 29.89 -1.15
N GLY A 674 -22.58 29.72 -0.87
CA GLY A 674 -22.02 29.80 0.48
C GLY A 674 -22.16 28.54 1.33
N GLU A 675 -22.68 27.45 0.77
CA GLU A 675 -22.87 26.17 1.48
C GLU A 675 -22.00 25.03 0.92
N GLY A 676 -21.06 25.32 0.01
CA GLY A 676 -20.18 24.31 -0.60
C GLY A 676 -19.10 23.84 0.36
N ILE A 677 -18.72 22.55 0.28
CA ILE A 677 -17.75 21.95 1.21
C ILE A 677 -16.69 21.08 0.56
N ILE A 678 -17.05 20.33 -0.49
CA ILE A 678 -16.07 19.68 -1.37
C ILE A 678 -15.93 20.55 -2.60
N VAL A 679 -14.78 21.22 -2.74
CA VAL A 679 -14.50 22.16 -3.83
C VAL A 679 -13.36 21.65 -4.69
N LEU A 680 -13.63 21.44 -5.97
CA LEU A 680 -12.66 21.02 -6.97
C LEU A 680 -12.36 22.17 -7.94
N SER A 681 -11.09 22.49 -8.12
CA SER A 681 -10.64 23.42 -9.17
C SER A 681 -10.87 22.86 -10.58
N ASP A 682 -11.24 23.71 -11.54
CA ASP A 682 -11.53 23.30 -12.93
C ASP A 682 -10.30 22.70 -13.65
N ASN A 683 -9.10 23.07 -13.20
CA ASN A 683 -7.84 22.51 -13.71
C ASN A 683 -7.47 21.17 -13.04
N LYS A 684 -8.27 20.69 -12.09
CA LYS A 684 -8.07 19.46 -11.30
C LYS A 684 -6.69 19.42 -10.62
N LYS A 685 -6.23 20.56 -10.12
CA LYS A 685 -4.97 20.68 -9.36
C LYS A 685 -5.20 20.74 -7.86
N THR A 686 -6.33 21.26 -7.44
CA THR A 686 -6.68 21.36 -6.02
C THR A 686 -8.08 20.80 -5.76
N LEU A 687 -8.20 20.04 -4.70
CA LEU A 687 -9.45 19.57 -4.10
C LEU A 687 -9.42 19.91 -2.60
N TYR A 688 -10.45 20.58 -2.12
CA TYR A 688 -10.58 20.94 -0.72
C TYR A 688 -11.83 20.32 -0.11
N ASN A 689 -11.64 19.67 1.03
CA ASN A 689 -12.68 19.11 1.88
C ASN A 689 -12.76 19.98 3.14
N GLY A 690 -13.80 20.81 3.21
CA GLY A 690 -14.11 21.56 4.42
C GLY A 690 -14.79 20.73 5.50
N TYR A 691 -15.08 19.45 5.23
CA TYR A 691 -15.64 18.52 6.20
C TYR A 691 -14.54 17.57 6.66
N LEU A 692 -14.55 17.20 7.93
CA LEU A 692 -13.68 16.15 8.46
C LEU A 692 -14.10 14.77 7.92
N ILE A 693 -13.43 14.32 6.86
CA ILE A 693 -13.71 13.03 6.20
C ILE A 693 -13.63 11.86 7.20
N ASP A 694 -12.77 11.96 8.21
CA ASP A 694 -12.55 10.96 9.26
C ASP A 694 -13.80 10.66 10.11
N LEU A 695 -14.80 11.54 10.07
CA LEU A 695 -16.08 11.30 10.76
C LEU A 695 -17.00 10.33 10.00
N PHE A 696 -16.72 10.05 8.72
CA PHE A 696 -17.48 9.12 7.88
C PHE A 696 -17.00 7.67 8.05
N THR A 697 -16.97 7.18 9.30
CA THR A 697 -16.63 5.77 9.61
C THR A 697 -17.80 4.79 9.39
N GLY A 698 -18.92 5.29 8.84
CA GLY A 698 -20.09 4.51 8.47
C GLY A 698 -19.90 3.80 7.13
N ASP A 699 -20.97 3.17 6.65
CA ASP A 699 -21.03 2.47 5.36
C ASP A 699 -22.41 2.79 4.74
N ALA A 700 -22.52 3.98 4.14
CA ALA A 700 -23.80 4.54 3.70
C ALA A 700 -24.35 3.86 2.44
N ASP A 701 -23.48 3.34 1.60
CA ASP A 701 -23.82 2.66 0.33
C ASP A 701 -23.87 1.12 0.46
N ASP A 702 -23.59 0.57 1.65
CA ASP A 702 -23.57 -0.87 1.97
C ASP A 702 -22.47 -1.63 1.18
N SER A 703 -21.37 -0.93 0.87
CA SER A 703 -20.17 -1.47 0.21
C SER A 703 -19.38 -2.43 1.10
N THR A 704 -19.63 -2.42 2.42
CA THR A 704 -18.89 -3.07 3.52
C THR A 704 -17.55 -2.44 3.89
N TYR A 705 -17.20 -1.30 3.28
CA TYR A 705 -16.06 -0.48 3.66
C TYR A 705 -16.54 0.82 4.31
N MET A 706 -15.64 1.51 5.00
CA MET A 706 -15.99 2.81 5.58
C MET A 706 -16.05 3.88 4.48
N ASP A 707 -17.06 4.74 4.52
CA ASP A 707 -17.27 5.82 3.53
C ASP A 707 -16.02 6.73 3.40
N SER A 708 -15.32 6.98 4.51
CA SER A 708 -14.09 7.78 4.54
C SER A 708 -12.95 7.17 3.71
N PHE A 709 -12.77 5.85 3.78
CA PHE A 709 -11.79 5.13 2.98
C PHE A 709 -12.13 5.19 1.49
N GLU A 710 -13.41 5.02 1.16
CA GLU A 710 -13.89 5.06 -0.23
C GLU A 710 -13.78 6.45 -0.84
N LEU A 711 -14.16 7.49 -0.09
CA LEU A 711 -14.04 8.87 -0.52
C LEU A 711 -12.58 9.28 -0.74
N TRP A 712 -11.69 9.01 0.23
CA TRP A 712 -10.25 9.27 0.08
C TRP A 712 -9.69 8.58 -1.18
N LYS A 713 -10.04 7.32 -1.40
CA LYS A 713 -9.56 6.56 -2.56
C LYS A 713 -10.07 7.14 -3.88
N ASN A 714 -11.33 7.56 -3.94
CA ASN A 714 -11.89 8.19 -5.13
C ASN A 714 -11.22 9.55 -5.45
N GLU A 715 -11.00 10.39 -4.44
CA GLU A 715 -10.30 11.67 -4.59
C GLU A 715 -8.86 11.50 -5.04
N LEU A 716 -8.13 10.56 -4.43
CA LEU A 716 -6.77 10.19 -4.83
C LEU A 716 -6.72 9.73 -6.28
N VAL A 717 -7.61 8.84 -6.71
CA VAL A 717 -7.63 8.34 -8.10
C VAL A 717 -7.92 9.45 -9.09
N LEU A 718 -8.88 10.34 -8.79
CA LEU A 718 -9.15 11.50 -9.62
C LEU A 718 -7.90 12.38 -9.77
N MET A 719 -7.26 12.72 -8.65
CA MET A 719 -6.17 13.69 -8.61
C MET A 719 -4.85 13.14 -9.10
N LEU A 720 -4.58 11.84 -8.94
CA LEU A 720 -3.40 11.17 -9.51
C LEU A 720 -3.51 11.06 -11.04
N ASN A 721 -4.71 10.80 -11.56
CA ASN A 721 -4.94 10.69 -13.01
C ASN A 721 -5.15 12.05 -13.70
N ALA A 722 -5.48 13.11 -12.95
CA ALA A 722 -5.65 14.45 -13.51
C ALA A 722 -4.39 14.92 -14.24
N GLY A 723 -4.45 15.11 -15.56
CA GLY A 723 -3.32 15.61 -16.35
C GLY A 723 -2.47 14.52 -17.00
N SER A 724 -3.04 13.34 -17.27
CA SER A 724 -2.53 12.50 -18.36
C SER A 724 -2.42 13.36 -19.63
N PHE A 725 -1.41 13.14 -20.47
CA PHE A 725 -1.17 13.93 -21.69
C PHE A 725 -2.44 14.09 -22.57
N PHE A 726 -3.38 13.16 -22.44
CA PHE A 726 -4.63 13.09 -23.18
C PHE A 726 -5.75 13.99 -22.62
N ASP A 727 -5.77 14.26 -21.31
CA ASP A 727 -6.76 15.17 -20.68
C ASP A 727 -6.46 16.65 -20.97
N LEU A 728 -5.21 16.95 -21.30
CA LEU A 728 -4.76 18.30 -21.68
C LEU A 728 -4.98 18.59 -23.17
N LEU A 729 -5.44 17.62 -23.96
CA LEU A 729 -5.69 17.81 -25.38
C LEU A 729 -7.14 18.29 -25.60
N PRO A 730 -7.35 19.50 -26.14
CA PRO A 730 -8.68 19.93 -26.54
C PRO A 730 -9.24 19.00 -27.62
N ASP A 731 -10.56 18.77 -27.64
CA ASP A 731 -11.25 17.79 -28.51
C ASP A 731 -10.76 17.76 -29.97
N TRP A 732 -10.40 18.92 -30.53
CA TRP A 732 -9.90 19.05 -31.90
C TRP A 732 -8.56 18.32 -32.16
N ALA A 733 -7.74 18.12 -31.13
CA ALA A 733 -6.46 17.43 -31.23
C ALA A 733 -6.63 15.92 -31.48
N TRP A 734 -7.71 15.31 -30.98
CA TRP A 734 -8.07 13.93 -31.29
C TRP A 734 -8.38 13.72 -32.77
N TYR A 735 -9.08 14.67 -33.39
CA TYR A 735 -9.34 14.65 -34.84
C TYR A 735 -8.06 14.80 -35.66
N ALA A 736 -7.07 15.55 -35.16
CA ALA A 736 -5.77 15.71 -35.81
C ALA A 736 -4.89 14.46 -35.68
N ILE A 737 -4.86 13.80 -34.52
CA ILE A 737 -4.14 12.55 -34.28
C ILE A 737 -4.73 11.41 -35.10
N GLY A 738 -6.07 11.26 -35.10
CA GLY A 738 -6.77 10.29 -35.95
C GLY A 738 -6.54 10.53 -37.44
N GLY A 739 -6.51 11.79 -37.88
CA GLY A 739 -6.18 12.17 -39.26
C GLY A 739 -4.73 11.88 -39.65
N GLY A 740 -3.78 12.09 -38.73
CA GLY A 740 -2.35 11.81 -38.93
C GLY A 740 -2.05 10.32 -39.02
N LEU A 741 -2.61 9.52 -38.11
CA LEU A 741 -2.49 8.05 -38.12
C LEU A 741 -3.13 7.44 -39.38
N GLY A 742 -4.29 7.95 -39.79
CA GLY A 742 -4.94 7.55 -41.04
C GLY A 742 -4.06 7.82 -42.27
N LEU A 743 -3.34 8.94 -42.30
CA LEU A 743 -2.40 9.29 -43.37
C LEU A 743 -1.18 8.35 -43.41
N ILE A 744 -0.65 7.98 -42.24
CA ILE A 744 0.48 7.06 -42.11
C ILE A 744 0.10 5.66 -42.60
N ILE A 745 -1.07 5.15 -42.20
CA ILE A 745 -1.60 3.87 -42.66
C ILE A 745 -1.82 3.88 -44.19
N LEU A 746 -2.35 4.98 -44.74
CA LEU A 746 -2.52 5.14 -46.19
C LEU A 746 -1.18 5.11 -46.93
N ILE A 747 -0.14 5.77 -46.39
CA ILE A 747 1.22 5.75 -46.95
C ILE A 747 1.80 4.33 -46.92
N ILE A 748 1.63 3.59 -45.82
CA ILE A 748 2.08 2.19 -45.71
C ILE A 748 1.38 1.31 -46.76
N ILE A 749 0.07 1.47 -46.94
CA ILE A 749 -0.70 0.75 -47.96
C ILE A 749 -0.22 1.10 -49.37
N ILE A 750 0.03 2.38 -49.66
CA ILE A 750 0.54 2.82 -50.97
C ILE A 750 1.94 2.25 -51.23
N VAL A 751 2.81 2.22 -50.22
CA VAL A 751 4.15 1.62 -50.32
C VAL A 751 4.06 0.11 -50.53
N ALA A 752 3.15 -0.58 -49.85
CA ALA A 752 2.90 -2.02 -50.02
C ALA A 752 2.33 -2.35 -51.42
N ILE A 753 1.45 -1.51 -51.96
CA ILE A 753 0.91 -1.65 -53.32
C ILE A 753 2.01 -1.38 -54.36
N ALA A 754 2.83 -0.34 -54.15
CA ALA A 754 3.94 0.00 -55.04
C ALA A 754 5.03 -1.10 -55.05
N SER A 755 5.31 -1.73 -53.90
CA SER A 755 6.26 -2.84 -53.80
C SER A 755 5.75 -4.10 -54.52
N ARG A 756 4.45 -4.41 -54.40
CA ARG A 756 3.80 -5.48 -55.17
C ARG A 756 3.79 -5.21 -56.68
N ALA A 757 3.54 -3.97 -57.10
CA ALA A 757 3.59 -3.58 -58.51
C ALA A 757 5.00 -3.65 -59.10
N LYS A 758 6.04 -3.39 -58.29
CA LYS A 758 7.45 -3.52 -58.69
C LYS A 758 7.85 -5.00 -58.86
N LYS A 759 7.39 -5.89 -57.98
CA LYS A 759 7.58 -7.35 -58.12
C LYS A 759 6.92 -7.91 -59.39
N LYS A 760 5.72 -7.42 -59.74
CA LYS A 760 4.97 -7.87 -60.93
C LYS A 760 5.52 -7.35 -62.28
N ARG A 761 6.44 -6.38 -62.26
CA ARG A 761 7.18 -5.89 -63.44
C ARG A 761 8.55 -6.57 -63.62
N GLN A 762 9.00 -7.32 -62.62
CA GLN A 762 10.25 -8.09 -62.65
C GLN A 762 10.03 -9.59 -62.87
N SER A 763 8.78 -10.05 -62.84
CA SER A 763 8.29 -11.30 -63.47
C SER A 763 7.73 -10.99 -64.84
#